data_AF-D7C3Z7-F1
#
_entry.id   AF-D7C3Z7-F1
#
_cell.length_a   1.000
_cell.length_b   1.000
_cell.length_c   1.000
_cell.angle_alpha   90.00
_cell.angle_beta   90.00
_cell.angle_gamma   90.00
#
_symmetry.space_group_name_H-M   'P 1'
#
loop_
_entity.id
_entity.type
_entity.pdbx_description
1 polymer ?
#
loop_
_entity_poly.entity_id
_entity_poly.type
_entity_poly.pdbx_seq_one_letter_code
_entity_poly.pdbx_strand_id
1 'polypeptide(L)'
;MTSIGLDAPVRLVSAHGHQPYGTIAEALRDAADGDEIRIAPGRYEETVRIAGQVTLTAADPDGGDTPAPDGPLPGAAVTLAAPAPGRPALEVLPGARPTLRGVTVRGAAADQPAALLAGGATDWTGGGVRYGRLEVRGDAALRMADAVLSGAALAGVLLRTTGAVRLTGCLLADIDGTGLVVGGTTRVELERTEIRAATGSGIRVREDARAVLHGCLVDRPGRSGLLTEDRAAALLTDCRIRDTGGEAVRALGSSPLPEPATPDAADTDDATGGVVLRGCELSGPAADAIGVTGPAQLQVTASVLRDCAGSGVAAGDGARVRLAAVAVVRTGATALVAHGSATLTAREVTVRDSAANGLLATGTAAVDLTDGELTGSRYSAVHLGERTTTALTRVRVGATPEHGVHAVDEAAVTIADARLADCGMSGLDLAGAARAEASGLAVTRCLSGITAGADGALRLTDCEVTDAERAGITLGPGDAEVSGGRILRPGTAGLVFTTGATARVTDTEIREAAGSGLVVAGEAAPRVTGVRIVRPGKNGLILDGGAAGVFEDVDIVRPGFPAVHLADRAAPTLRRIRVRDAAEDLSAEPGARPEVVDCVSIRVKSARWPAPETAGGVPGPKPAGPGAGQSSGAGQASGSEGVSRSEGSAESPASEETLEELLGELDRLVGLARVKQDVASLVKLMRTVQRRESAGLAAPPLSRHLVFAGNPGTGKTTVARLYGRILAAVGLLERGHLVEADRSSLVGEYVGHTGPKTQRVFQEAMGGVLFIDEAYSLAPAQGGGGNDFAQEAIATLVKLMEDHRDSVVVIVAGYPNEMEHFIDSNPGLSSRFNRTLMFEDYDTEELLRIVERHAASHQYALTDAARASLTGYFELLPRDGRFGNGRSARQVFQAMTERQAYRVSEIETPSESELMTLSELDVPELPEPPR
;
A
#
# COMPACT_ATOMS: atom_id res chain seq x y z
N MET A 1 13.03 -18.46 76.58
CA MET A 1 14.42 -18.95 76.66
C MET A 1 14.95 -19.03 75.25
N THR A 2 15.98 -18.24 75.00
CA THR A 2 16.68 -17.98 73.75
C THR A 2 17.28 -19.27 73.18
N SER A 3 16.80 -19.70 72.01
CA SER A 3 17.47 -20.73 71.19
C SER A 3 18.50 -20.02 70.34
N ILE A 4 19.77 -20.31 70.62
CA ILE A 4 20.94 -19.86 69.85
C ILE A 4 20.80 -20.43 68.43
N GLY A 5 20.79 -19.56 67.43
CA GLY A 5 20.84 -19.94 66.02
C GLY A 5 22.19 -20.59 65.73
N LEU A 6 22.18 -21.90 65.47
CA LEU A 6 23.30 -22.61 64.86
C LEU A 6 23.28 -22.25 63.37
N ASP A 7 24.37 -21.64 62.89
CA ASP A 7 24.61 -21.47 61.45
C ASP A 7 24.50 -22.82 60.75
N ALA A 8 23.81 -22.86 59.60
CA ALA A 8 23.72 -24.05 58.77
C ALA A 8 25.14 -24.54 58.41
N PRO A 9 25.41 -25.85 58.45
CA PRO A 9 26.75 -26.37 58.21
C PRO A 9 27.19 -26.07 56.77
N VAL A 10 28.27 -25.28 56.64
CA VAL A 10 28.87 -24.91 55.35
C VAL A 10 29.86 -26.01 54.93
N ARG A 11 29.59 -26.68 53.80
CA ARG A 11 30.53 -27.61 53.16
C ARG A 11 31.33 -26.88 52.09
N LEU A 12 32.63 -27.15 52.01
CA LEU A 12 33.54 -26.50 51.07
C LEU A 12 34.03 -27.51 50.01
N VAL A 13 33.96 -27.13 48.73
CA VAL A 13 34.35 -27.97 47.58
C VAL A 13 35.49 -27.31 46.81
N SER A 14 36.54 -28.04 46.46
CA SER A 14 37.63 -27.54 45.61
C SER A 14 38.16 -28.63 44.68
N ALA A 15 38.32 -28.31 43.39
CA ALA A 15 38.89 -29.22 42.40
C ALA A 15 40.40 -29.48 42.59
N HIS A 16 41.12 -28.57 43.27
CA HIS A 16 42.59 -28.53 43.30
C HIS A 16 43.19 -28.29 44.70
N GLY A 17 42.41 -28.42 45.79
CA GLY A 17 42.82 -28.05 47.16
C GLY A 17 42.56 -29.12 48.24
N HIS A 18 43.02 -28.86 49.47
CA HIS A 18 42.82 -29.70 50.68
C HIS A 18 41.44 -29.48 51.34
N GLN A 19 40.38 -29.29 50.55
CA GLN A 19 39.01 -29.21 51.04
C GLN A 19 38.47 -30.63 51.31
N PRO A 20 37.43 -30.81 52.15
CA PRO A 20 36.90 -32.13 52.49
C PRO A 20 36.22 -32.86 51.30
N TYR A 21 35.84 -32.14 50.25
CA TYR A 21 35.16 -32.69 49.07
C TYR A 21 35.88 -32.31 47.77
N GLY A 22 36.15 -33.32 46.93
CA GLY A 22 36.80 -33.13 45.61
C GLY A 22 35.81 -32.90 44.46
N THR A 23 34.54 -33.27 44.65
CA THR A 23 33.44 -33.07 43.68
C THR A 23 32.19 -32.50 44.36
N ILE A 24 31.35 -31.83 43.57
CA ILE A 24 30.06 -31.29 44.05
C ILE A 24 29.11 -32.44 44.39
N ALA A 25 29.10 -33.52 43.59
CA ALA A 25 28.28 -34.70 43.81
C ALA A 25 28.61 -35.45 45.11
N GLU A 26 29.88 -35.46 45.54
CA GLU A 26 30.27 -35.97 46.86
C GLU A 26 29.68 -35.14 48.00
N ALA A 27 29.85 -33.82 47.94
CA ALA A 27 29.31 -32.91 48.96
C ALA A 27 27.79 -33.01 49.06
N LEU A 28 27.09 -33.18 47.94
CA LEU A 28 25.65 -33.36 47.89
C LEU A 28 25.16 -34.68 48.50
N ARG A 29 25.92 -35.78 48.35
CA ARG A 29 25.56 -37.07 48.97
C ARG A 29 25.59 -37.00 50.50
N ASP A 30 26.45 -36.16 51.04
CA ASP A 30 26.62 -35.95 52.47
C ASP A 30 25.79 -34.77 53.01
N ALA A 31 25.10 -34.03 52.15
CA ALA A 31 24.29 -32.88 52.51
C ALA A 31 22.91 -33.28 53.05
N ALA A 32 22.48 -32.62 54.12
CA ALA A 32 21.12 -32.65 54.64
C ALA A 32 20.31 -31.46 54.08
N ASP A 33 18.99 -31.52 54.22
CA ASP A 33 18.11 -30.42 53.85
C ASP A 33 18.43 -29.16 54.67
N GLY A 34 18.60 -28.03 54.00
CA GLY A 34 18.97 -26.73 54.55
C GLY A 34 20.46 -26.39 54.42
N ASP A 35 21.29 -27.34 54.00
CA ASP A 35 22.75 -27.15 54.02
C ASP A 35 23.27 -26.24 52.88
N GLU A 36 24.34 -25.49 53.16
CA GLU A 36 25.07 -24.67 52.18
C GLU A 36 26.35 -25.39 51.73
N ILE A 37 26.55 -25.49 50.41
CA ILE A 37 27.76 -26.00 49.77
C ILE A 37 28.43 -24.82 49.04
N ARG A 38 29.57 -24.36 49.55
CA ARG A 38 30.41 -23.33 48.95
C ARG A 38 31.45 -23.95 48.02
N ILE A 39 31.44 -23.51 46.78
CA ILE A 39 32.24 -24.08 45.71
C ILE A 39 33.35 -23.09 45.35
N ALA A 40 34.60 -23.51 45.50
CA ALA A 40 35.74 -22.69 45.11
C ALA A 40 35.76 -22.46 43.59
N PRO A 41 36.33 -21.34 43.10
CA PRO A 41 36.44 -21.11 41.67
C PRO A 41 37.14 -22.27 40.94
N GLY A 42 36.58 -22.71 39.81
CA GLY A 42 37.09 -23.83 39.03
C GLY A 42 36.09 -24.43 38.05
N ARG A 43 36.58 -25.37 37.23
CA ARG A 43 35.76 -26.19 36.33
C ARG A 43 35.59 -27.59 36.94
N TYR A 44 34.34 -28.02 37.07
CA TYR A 44 33.94 -29.29 37.65
C TYR A 44 33.27 -30.13 36.56
N GLU A 45 33.90 -31.22 36.13
CA GLU A 45 33.41 -32.08 35.06
C GLU A 45 32.67 -33.29 35.64
N GLU A 46 31.39 -33.11 35.91
CA GLU A 46 30.55 -34.10 36.58
C GLU A 46 29.05 -33.86 36.29
N THR A 47 28.22 -34.86 36.57
CA THR A 47 26.76 -34.70 36.56
C THR A 47 26.28 -34.54 38.00
N VAL A 48 25.77 -33.36 38.33
CA VAL A 48 25.19 -33.02 39.62
C VAL A 48 23.70 -33.29 39.61
N ARG A 49 23.25 -34.20 40.48
CA ARG A 49 21.85 -34.52 40.70
C ARG A 49 21.41 -34.01 42.07
N ILE A 50 20.41 -33.14 42.11
CA ILE A 50 19.91 -32.57 43.36
C ILE A 50 18.53 -33.16 43.67
N ALA A 51 18.40 -33.78 44.84
CA ALA A 51 17.17 -34.41 45.32
C ALA A 51 16.52 -33.68 46.53
N GLY A 52 17.27 -32.84 47.24
CA GLY A 52 16.85 -32.20 48.49
C GLY A 52 16.78 -30.67 48.43
N GLN A 53 16.72 -30.05 49.61
CA GLN A 53 16.76 -28.60 49.79
C GLN A 53 18.18 -28.18 50.14
N VAL A 54 18.96 -27.70 49.18
CA VAL A 54 20.37 -27.36 49.39
C VAL A 54 20.71 -26.05 48.71
N THR A 55 21.68 -25.32 49.25
CA THR A 55 22.20 -24.09 48.64
C THR A 55 23.57 -24.35 48.04
N LEU A 56 23.73 -24.17 46.74
CA LEU A 56 25.03 -24.17 46.06
C LEU A 56 25.49 -22.73 45.83
N THR A 57 26.58 -22.31 46.46
CA THR A 57 27.13 -20.95 46.37
C THR A 57 28.51 -20.99 45.73
N ALA A 58 28.68 -20.33 44.58
CA ALA A 58 30.00 -20.03 44.03
C ALA A 58 30.71 -19.04 44.95
N ALA A 59 31.92 -19.38 45.42
CA ALA A 59 32.72 -18.48 46.25
C ALA A 59 33.33 -17.37 45.38
N ASP A 60 33.35 -16.14 45.90
CA ASP A 60 34.05 -15.03 45.25
C ASP A 60 35.56 -15.33 45.14
N PRO A 61 36.20 -14.96 44.03
CA PRO A 61 37.62 -15.16 43.83
C PRO A 61 38.49 -14.39 44.84
N ASP A 62 37.98 -13.27 45.39
CA ASP A 62 38.60 -12.50 46.46
C ASP A 62 37.51 -11.82 47.30
N GLY A 63 37.53 -11.98 48.63
CA GLY A 63 36.47 -11.49 49.52
C GLY A 63 36.42 -9.96 49.69
N GLY A 64 35.95 -9.22 48.69
CA GLY A 64 35.76 -7.77 48.74
C GLY A 64 34.59 -7.27 47.88
N ASP A 65 33.77 -6.39 48.48
CA ASP A 65 32.58 -5.77 47.88
C ASP A 65 32.83 -5.08 46.52
N THR A 66 31.83 -5.24 45.64
CA THR A 66 31.46 -4.49 44.42
C THR A 66 32.28 -4.68 43.12
N PRO A 67 31.64 -5.15 42.02
CA PRO A 67 32.17 -5.01 40.66
C PRO A 67 31.85 -3.62 40.05
N ALA A 68 32.76 -3.10 39.23
CA ALA A 68 32.62 -1.84 38.49
C ALA A 68 31.73 -1.99 37.21
N PRO A 69 31.09 -0.91 36.71
CA PRO A 69 29.95 -1.01 35.79
C PRO A 69 30.27 -1.32 34.31
N ASP A 70 31.52 -1.22 33.85
CA ASP A 70 31.85 -1.19 32.41
C ASP A 70 32.99 -2.16 31.98
N GLY A 71 33.17 -3.29 32.67
CA GLY A 71 34.14 -4.33 32.30
C GLY A 71 33.50 -5.56 31.65
N PRO A 72 34.24 -6.36 30.84
CA PRO A 72 33.73 -7.62 30.32
C PRO A 72 33.31 -8.53 31.49
N LEU A 73 32.07 -9.03 31.42
CA LEU A 73 31.46 -9.86 32.47
C LEU A 73 32.44 -10.96 32.93
N PRO A 74 32.69 -11.10 34.24
CA PRO A 74 33.67 -12.06 34.75
C PRO A 74 33.28 -13.47 34.31
N GLY A 75 34.25 -14.22 33.78
CA GLY A 75 34.09 -15.66 33.57
C GLY A 75 33.59 -16.28 34.86
N ALA A 76 32.48 -17.00 34.81
CA ALA A 76 31.86 -17.57 36.00
C ALA A 76 32.91 -18.29 36.84
N ALA A 77 33.08 -17.83 38.08
CA ALA A 77 34.09 -18.35 38.99
C ALA A 77 33.95 -19.89 39.11
N VAL A 78 32.73 -20.42 39.08
CA VAL A 78 32.42 -21.85 39.11
C VAL A 78 31.69 -22.30 37.84
N THR A 79 32.29 -23.24 37.10
CA THR A 79 31.68 -23.87 35.92
C THR A 79 31.45 -25.37 36.18
N LEU A 80 30.19 -25.78 36.23
CA LEU A 80 29.78 -27.18 36.24
C LEU A 80 29.57 -27.67 34.79
N ALA A 81 30.49 -28.49 34.30
CA ALA A 81 30.53 -28.97 32.92
C ALA A 81 30.00 -30.40 32.80
N ALA A 82 29.11 -30.62 31.84
CA ALA A 82 28.59 -31.94 31.51
C ALA A 82 29.74 -32.87 31.08
N PRO A 83 29.80 -34.11 31.59
CA PRO A 83 30.92 -35.01 31.33
C PRO A 83 30.85 -35.68 29.94
N ALA A 84 29.65 -35.76 29.35
CA ALA A 84 29.44 -36.36 28.03
C ALA A 84 28.12 -35.87 27.41
N PRO A 85 27.97 -35.91 26.07
CA PRO A 85 26.68 -35.73 25.41
C PRO A 85 25.62 -36.69 25.96
N GLY A 86 24.38 -36.23 26.03
CA GLY A 86 23.21 -36.94 26.56
C GLY A 86 23.10 -36.92 28.08
N ARG A 87 24.08 -36.34 28.79
CA ARG A 87 24.06 -36.20 30.24
C ARG A 87 24.15 -34.72 30.62
N PRO A 88 23.05 -34.08 31.04
CA PRO A 88 23.11 -32.71 31.54
C PRO A 88 24.08 -32.61 32.73
N ALA A 89 24.73 -31.46 32.88
CA ALA A 89 25.63 -31.24 34.00
C ALA A 89 24.82 -31.03 35.30
N LEU A 90 23.62 -30.45 35.19
CA LEU A 90 22.72 -30.23 36.31
C LEU A 90 21.37 -30.93 36.06
N GLU A 91 20.96 -31.80 36.97
CA GLU A 91 19.61 -32.37 37.03
C GLU A 91 18.98 -32.06 38.39
N VAL A 92 17.86 -31.35 38.40
CA VAL A 92 17.04 -31.16 39.59
C VAL A 92 15.89 -32.15 39.55
N LEU A 93 15.89 -33.07 40.51
CA LEU A 93 14.92 -34.15 40.58
C LEU A 93 13.57 -33.67 41.15
N PRO A 94 12.47 -34.35 40.84
CA PRO A 94 11.15 -34.00 41.37
C PRO A 94 11.13 -33.84 42.90
N GLY A 95 10.50 -32.77 43.37
CA GLY A 95 10.38 -32.45 44.80
C GLY A 95 11.55 -31.67 45.41
N ALA A 96 12.69 -31.57 44.73
CA ALA A 96 13.85 -30.83 45.21
C ALA A 96 13.59 -29.31 45.28
N ARG A 97 14.28 -28.61 46.18
CA ARG A 97 14.22 -27.14 46.26
C ARG A 97 15.60 -26.49 46.38
N PRO A 98 16.43 -26.56 45.33
CA PRO A 98 17.77 -25.98 45.40
C PRO A 98 17.75 -24.46 45.29
N THR A 99 18.71 -23.83 45.97
CA THR A 99 19.14 -22.46 45.70
C THR A 99 20.52 -22.49 45.04
N LEU A 100 20.67 -21.86 43.88
CA LEU A 100 21.91 -21.76 43.12
C LEU A 100 22.38 -20.30 43.08
N ARG A 101 23.63 -20.02 43.47
CA ARG A 101 24.20 -18.67 43.50
C ARG A 101 25.52 -18.62 42.75
N GLY A 102 25.59 -17.89 41.64
CA GLY A 102 26.80 -17.68 40.85
C GLY A 102 27.31 -18.91 40.09
N VAL A 103 26.54 -20.00 40.03
CA VAL A 103 26.95 -21.24 39.36
C VAL A 103 26.62 -21.15 37.86
N THR A 104 27.62 -21.39 37.00
CA THR A 104 27.41 -21.58 35.57
C THR A 104 27.43 -23.05 35.19
N VAL A 105 26.41 -23.48 34.48
CA VAL A 105 26.26 -24.83 33.97
C VAL A 105 26.63 -24.85 32.49
N ARG A 106 27.58 -25.70 32.09
CA ARG A 106 28.02 -25.87 30.71
C ARG A 106 27.61 -27.24 30.18
N GLY A 107 26.87 -27.27 29.06
CA GLY A 107 26.54 -28.53 28.39
C GLY A 107 27.71 -29.13 27.61
N ALA A 108 27.54 -30.38 27.18
CA ALA A 108 28.52 -31.09 26.35
C ALA A 108 28.26 -30.89 24.84
N ALA A 109 27.04 -30.51 24.47
CA ALA A 109 26.61 -30.21 23.12
C ALA A 109 25.57 -29.07 23.13
N ALA A 110 25.64 -28.19 22.14
CA ALA A 110 24.80 -26.99 22.08
C ALA A 110 23.30 -27.31 21.90
N ASP A 111 22.99 -28.41 21.20
CA ASP A 111 21.64 -28.88 20.86
C ASP A 111 21.02 -29.76 21.97
N GLN A 112 21.66 -29.87 23.13
CA GLN A 112 21.25 -30.75 24.23
C GLN A 112 21.04 -29.98 25.54
N PRO A 113 20.30 -30.55 26.51
CA PRO A 113 20.14 -29.94 27.83
C PRO A 113 21.48 -29.86 28.55
N ALA A 114 21.85 -28.66 28.98
CA ALA A 114 22.94 -28.45 29.94
C ALA A 114 22.42 -28.53 31.37
N ALA A 115 21.22 -27.98 31.60
CA ALA A 115 20.49 -28.03 32.86
C ALA A 115 19.06 -28.53 32.63
N LEU A 116 18.63 -29.52 33.41
CA LEU A 116 17.30 -30.11 33.37
C LEU A 116 16.63 -30.01 34.73
N LEU A 117 15.52 -29.25 34.79
CA LEU A 117 14.68 -29.13 35.98
C LEU A 117 13.42 -29.99 35.77
N ALA A 118 13.37 -31.15 36.41
CA ALA A 118 12.32 -32.16 36.19
C ALA A 118 11.16 -32.10 37.20
N GLY A 119 11.29 -31.31 38.27
CA GLY A 119 10.22 -30.99 39.22
C GLY A 119 10.74 -30.21 40.42
N GLY A 120 9.85 -29.80 41.34
CA GLY A 120 10.24 -29.01 42.53
C GLY A 120 10.35 -27.51 42.28
N ALA A 121 11.10 -26.77 43.11
CA ALA A 121 11.22 -25.30 43.01
C ALA A 121 12.68 -24.85 43.10
N THR A 122 13.21 -24.29 42.01
CA THR A 122 14.61 -23.84 41.95
C THR A 122 14.70 -22.32 42.01
N ASP A 123 15.49 -21.80 42.94
CA ASP A 123 15.92 -20.40 42.95
C ASP A 123 17.35 -20.32 42.39
N TRP A 124 17.59 -19.53 41.35
CA TRP A 124 18.88 -19.43 40.68
C TRP A 124 19.25 -17.97 40.45
N THR A 125 20.33 -17.50 41.09
CA THR A 125 20.80 -16.11 41.00
C THR A 125 22.24 -16.07 40.49
N GLY A 126 22.52 -15.27 39.46
CA GLY A 126 23.85 -15.19 38.86
C GLY A 126 24.28 -16.48 38.13
N GLY A 127 25.41 -16.40 37.42
CA GLY A 127 25.91 -17.51 36.61
C GLY A 127 24.99 -17.76 35.39
N GLY A 128 24.52 -19.00 35.23
CA GLY A 128 23.54 -19.34 34.18
C GLY A 128 23.92 -20.58 33.36
N VAL A 129 23.57 -20.60 32.08
CA VAL A 129 23.74 -21.78 31.22
C VAL A 129 24.59 -21.43 29.98
N ARG A 130 25.55 -22.29 29.64
CA ARG A 130 26.40 -22.13 28.45
C ARG A 130 26.48 -23.40 27.62
N TYR A 131 26.54 -23.26 26.31
CA TYR A 131 26.79 -24.39 25.38
C TYR A 131 25.84 -25.57 25.61
N GLY A 132 24.55 -25.32 25.45
CA GLY A 132 23.44 -26.23 25.74
C GLY A 132 22.25 -25.46 26.32
N ARG A 133 21.07 -26.08 26.31
CA ARG A 133 19.82 -25.41 26.72
C ARG A 133 19.47 -25.58 28.20
N LEU A 134 18.68 -24.66 28.72
CA LEU A 134 17.92 -24.86 29.96
C LEU A 134 16.56 -25.49 29.64
N GLU A 135 16.24 -26.62 30.27
CA GLU A 135 14.95 -27.29 30.09
C GLU A 135 14.21 -27.37 31.43
N VAL A 136 12.99 -26.83 31.47
CA VAL A 136 12.10 -26.85 32.64
C VAL A 136 10.83 -27.59 32.28
N ARG A 137 10.55 -28.69 32.99
CA ARG A 137 9.44 -29.59 32.64
C ARG A 137 8.71 -30.15 33.86
N GLY A 138 7.56 -30.77 33.61
CA GLY A 138 6.76 -31.40 34.64
C GLY A 138 6.05 -30.37 35.51
N ASP A 139 6.30 -30.38 36.80
CA ASP A 139 5.77 -29.42 37.79
C ASP A 139 6.84 -28.45 38.31
N ALA A 140 8.02 -28.43 37.67
CA ALA A 140 9.14 -27.60 38.09
C ALA A 140 8.79 -26.11 38.03
N ALA A 141 9.00 -25.41 39.15
CA ALA A 141 9.01 -23.97 39.25
C ALA A 141 10.46 -23.45 39.21
N LEU A 142 10.66 -22.29 38.60
CA LEU A 142 11.98 -21.66 38.48
C LEU A 142 11.86 -20.16 38.75
N ARG A 143 12.71 -19.65 39.64
CA ARG A 143 12.99 -18.22 39.77
C ARG A 143 14.46 -18.01 39.40
N MET A 144 14.70 -17.38 38.27
CA MET A 144 16.05 -17.11 37.79
C MET A 144 16.29 -15.61 37.73
N ALA A 145 17.38 -15.13 38.32
CA ALA A 145 17.73 -13.71 38.30
C ALA A 145 19.20 -13.47 37.92
N ASP A 146 19.43 -12.38 37.18
CA ASP A 146 20.77 -11.87 36.83
C ASP A 146 21.69 -12.93 36.20
N ALA A 147 21.11 -13.82 35.38
CA ALA A 147 21.80 -14.97 34.81
C ALA A 147 21.94 -14.86 33.29
N VAL A 148 23.02 -15.45 32.75
CA VAL A 148 23.33 -15.46 31.32
C VAL A 148 23.12 -16.85 30.74
N LEU A 149 22.30 -16.95 29.68
CA LEU A 149 22.03 -18.17 28.94
C LEU A 149 22.52 -18.01 27.50
N SER A 150 23.52 -18.77 27.08
CA SER A 150 24.19 -18.50 25.80
C SER A 150 24.76 -19.72 25.08
N GLY A 151 24.84 -19.66 23.75
CA GLY A 151 25.51 -20.66 22.92
C GLY A 151 24.76 -21.99 22.83
N ALA A 152 23.44 -21.98 23.00
CA ALA A 152 22.60 -23.13 22.74
C ALA A 152 22.19 -23.18 21.26
N ALA A 153 21.95 -24.38 20.75
CA ALA A 153 21.35 -24.62 19.45
C ALA A 153 19.90 -25.11 19.61
N LEU A 154 19.06 -24.89 18.59
CA LEU A 154 17.61 -25.11 18.53
C LEU A 154 16.79 -24.20 19.47
N ALA A 155 17.09 -24.22 20.77
CA ALA A 155 16.42 -23.38 21.77
C ALA A 155 17.36 -23.02 22.93
N GLY A 156 17.36 -21.76 23.37
CA GLY A 156 18.11 -21.32 24.56
C GLY A 156 17.45 -21.80 25.86
N VAL A 157 16.15 -21.57 25.96
CA VAL A 157 15.30 -22.01 27.08
C VAL A 157 14.07 -22.70 26.54
N LEU A 158 13.80 -23.91 27.06
CA LEU A 158 12.61 -24.69 26.72
C LEU A 158 11.76 -24.92 27.98
N LEU A 159 10.58 -24.33 28.00
CA LEU A 159 9.63 -24.43 29.10
C LEU A 159 8.40 -25.25 28.70
N ARG A 160 8.17 -26.38 29.37
CA ARG A 160 6.94 -27.19 29.29
C ARG A 160 6.58 -27.72 30.67
N THR A 161 6.13 -26.81 31.54
CA THR A 161 5.87 -27.06 32.97
C THR A 161 4.52 -26.51 33.42
N THR A 162 3.95 -27.06 34.48
CA THR A 162 2.81 -26.49 35.20
C THR A 162 3.23 -25.56 36.35
N GLY A 163 4.52 -25.59 36.72
CA GLY A 163 5.10 -24.69 37.72
C GLY A 163 5.29 -23.27 37.19
N ALA A 164 5.30 -22.29 38.08
CA ALA A 164 5.55 -20.90 37.72
C ALA A 164 7.03 -20.68 37.37
N VAL A 165 7.30 -20.02 36.25
CA VAL A 165 8.65 -19.63 35.82
C VAL A 165 8.77 -18.12 35.81
N ARG A 166 9.78 -17.57 36.50
CA ARG A 166 10.09 -16.14 36.48
C ARG A 166 11.56 -15.91 36.13
N LEU A 167 11.82 -15.06 35.15
CA LEU A 167 13.15 -14.62 34.73
C LEU A 167 13.27 -13.10 34.98
N THR A 168 14.25 -12.67 35.77
CA THR A 168 14.43 -11.26 36.13
C THR A 168 15.85 -10.80 35.84
N GLY A 169 16.05 -9.79 34.99
CA GLY A 169 17.40 -9.28 34.68
C GLY A 169 18.29 -10.30 33.94
N CYS A 170 17.70 -11.31 33.30
CA CYS A 170 18.47 -12.33 32.60
C CYS A 170 18.86 -11.88 31.18
N LEU A 171 19.94 -12.46 30.65
CA LEU A 171 20.37 -12.29 29.27
C LEU A 171 20.37 -13.64 28.54
N LEU A 172 19.55 -13.77 27.49
CA LEU A 172 19.60 -14.87 26.54
C LEU A 172 20.31 -14.35 25.28
N ALA A 173 21.49 -14.88 24.96
CA ALA A 173 22.32 -14.35 23.88
C ALA A 173 22.97 -15.45 23.03
N ASP A 174 23.23 -15.14 21.76
CA ASP A 174 23.98 -16.00 20.83
C ASP A 174 23.37 -17.42 20.75
N ILE A 175 22.07 -17.46 20.48
CA ILE A 175 21.30 -18.70 20.38
C ILE A 175 21.11 -19.03 18.89
N ASP A 176 21.63 -20.19 18.48
CA ASP A 176 21.37 -20.71 17.14
C ASP A 176 20.01 -21.43 17.12
N GLY A 177 18.94 -20.66 17.00
CA GLY A 177 17.56 -21.13 17.04
C GLY A 177 16.66 -20.13 17.76
N THR A 178 15.67 -20.62 18.50
CA THR A 178 14.73 -19.76 19.24
C THR A 178 15.29 -19.39 20.62
N GLY A 179 15.24 -18.12 21.01
CA GLY A 179 15.72 -17.70 22.34
C GLY A 179 14.98 -18.39 23.48
N LEU A 180 13.65 -18.18 23.55
CA LEU A 180 12.76 -18.77 24.54
C LEU A 180 11.57 -19.48 23.87
N VAL A 181 11.38 -20.76 24.19
CA VAL A 181 10.22 -21.56 23.76
C VAL A 181 9.34 -21.86 24.97
N VAL A 182 8.07 -21.47 24.90
CA VAL A 182 7.07 -21.67 25.94
C VAL A 182 5.92 -22.51 25.37
N GLY A 183 5.73 -23.72 25.90
CA GLY A 183 4.68 -24.64 25.45
C GLY A 183 3.92 -25.31 26.60
N GLY A 184 2.97 -26.18 26.27
CA GLY A 184 2.07 -26.79 27.24
C GLY A 184 1.11 -25.77 27.84
N THR A 185 0.97 -25.82 29.16
CA THR A 185 0.18 -24.87 29.97
C THR A 185 1.08 -23.91 30.76
N THR A 186 2.34 -23.80 30.35
CA THR A 186 3.36 -23.01 31.05
C THR A 186 2.94 -21.56 31.20
N ARG A 187 3.17 -21.01 32.40
CA ARG A 187 3.10 -19.58 32.66
C ARG A 187 4.49 -19.06 32.97
N VAL A 188 4.97 -18.13 32.15
CA VAL A 188 6.27 -17.49 32.34
C VAL A 188 6.12 -15.99 32.49
N GLU A 189 6.86 -15.42 33.43
CA GLU A 189 7.00 -14.00 33.65
C GLU A 189 8.46 -13.58 33.39
N LEU A 190 8.65 -12.57 32.56
CA LEU A 190 9.94 -11.98 32.26
C LEU A 190 9.93 -10.52 32.71
N GLU A 191 10.91 -10.14 33.50
CA GLU A 191 11.08 -8.77 33.97
C GLU A 191 12.49 -8.30 33.64
N ARG A 192 12.62 -7.18 32.92
CA ARG A 192 13.92 -6.59 32.53
C ARG A 192 14.88 -7.62 31.91
N THR A 193 14.33 -8.61 31.21
CA THR A 193 15.09 -9.68 30.57
C THR A 193 15.38 -9.30 29.13
N GLU A 194 16.57 -9.63 28.68
CA GLU A 194 17.04 -9.34 27.33
C GLU A 194 17.24 -10.62 26.52
N ILE A 195 16.77 -10.61 25.28
CA ILE A 195 16.99 -11.69 24.31
C ILE A 195 17.66 -11.06 23.10
N ARG A 196 18.91 -11.45 22.82
CA ARG A 196 19.75 -10.83 21.79
C ARG A 196 20.28 -11.87 20.80
N ALA A 197 20.24 -11.56 19.52
CA ALA A 197 20.92 -12.33 18.46
C ALA A 197 20.55 -13.83 18.44
N ALA A 198 19.24 -14.14 18.51
CA ALA A 198 18.74 -15.48 18.22
C ALA A 198 18.63 -15.64 16.69
N THR A 199 19.14 -16.72 16.09
CA THR A 199 19.02 -16.93 14.62
C THR A 199 17.57 -17.21 14.17
N GLY A 200 16.73 -17.72 15.09
CA GLY A 200 15.29 -17.90 14.91
C GLY A 200 14.45 -16.79 15.53
N SER A 201 13.30 -17.16 16.12
CA SER A 201 12.47 -16.19 16.86
C SER A 201 13.07 -15.84 18.22
N GLY A 202 12.84 -14.62 18.71
CA GLY A 202 13.22 -14.26 20.07
C GLY A 202 12.44 -15.07 21.11
N ILE A 203 11.11 -15.04 21.00
CA ILE A 203 10.18 -15.75 21.88
C ILE A 203 9.14 -16.45 21.04
N ARG A 204 8.89 -17.73 21.33
CA ARG A 204 7.82 -18.52 20.73
C ARG A 204 6.90 -19.07 21.81
N VAL A 205 5.62 -18.72 21.73
CA VAL A 205 4.56 -19.17 22.66
C VAL A 205 3.54 -19.98 21.88
N ARG A 206 3.26 -21.20 22.35
CA ARG A 206 2.40 -22.17 21.64
C ARG A 206 1.50 -22.95 22.59
N GLU A 207 0.61 -23.75 22.03
CA GLU A 207 -0.38 -24.54 22.78
C GLU A 207 -1.26 -23.64 23.66
N ASP A 208 -1.27 -23.85 24.98
CA ASP A 208 -2.05 -23.08 25.97
C ASP A 208 -1.16 -22.21 26.87
N ALA A 209 0.09 -21.99 26.44
CA ALA A 209 1.09 -21.28 27.22
C ALA A 209 0.80 -19.78 27.30
N ARG A 210 1.31 -19.16 28.36
CA ARG A 210 1.17 -17.73 28.64
C ARG A 210 2.51 -17.11 28.96
N ALA A 211 2.82 -16.00 28.29
CA ALA A 211 4.01 -15.21 28.54
C ALA A 211 3.63 -13.79 28.97
N VAL A 212 4.20 -13.33 30.08
CA VAL A 212 4.04 -11.95 30.56
C VAL A 212 5.42 -11.30 30.60
N LEU A 213 5.56 -10.16 29.93
CA LEU A 213 6.83 -9.44 29.77
C LEU A 213 6.68 -8.00 30.27
N HIS A 214 7.62 -7.59 31.12
CA HIS A 214 7.70 -6.23 31.63
C HIS A 214 9.10 -5.65 31.40
N GLY A 215 9.20 -4.53 30.70
CA GLY A 215 10.47 -3.83 30.49
C GLY A 215 11.53 -4.65 29.76
N CYS A 216 11.13 -5.62 28.93
CA CYS A 216 12.03 -6.54 28.25
C CYS A 216 12.54 -5.96 26.91
N LEU A 217 13.70 -6.45 26.47
CA LEU A 217 14.29 -6.13 25.16
C LEU A 217 14.44 -7.41 24.33
N VAL A 218 13.88 -7.43 23.13
CA VAL A 218 14.15 -8.46 22.12
C VAL A 218 14.87 -7.79 20.95
N ASP A 219 16.13 -8.14 20.73
CA ASP A 219 17.04 -7.43 19.83
C ASP A 219 17.63 -8.39 18.78
N ARG A 220 17.46 -8.04 17.51
CA ARG A 220 18.01 -8.77 16.35
C ARG A 220 17.70 -10.27 16.33
N PRO A 221 16.45 -10.72 16.53
CA PRO A 221 16.07 -12.08 16.19
C PRO A 221 16.12 -12.26 14.65
N GLY A 222 16.59 -13.40 14.17
CA GLY A 222 16.68 -13.69 12.74
C GLY A 222 15.33 -13.97 12.09
N ARG A 223 14.29 -14.29 12.88
CA ARG A 223 12.88 -14.33 12.45
C ARG A 223 12.06 -13.32 13.25
N SER A 224 10.96 -13.74 13.89
CA SER A 224 10.07 -12.84 14.61
C SER A 224 10.54 -12.52 16.03
N GLY A 225 10.25 -11.33 16.54
CA GLY A 225 10.50 -10.98 17.95
C GLY A 225 9.67 -11.83 18.90
N LEU A 226 8.35 -11.80 18.70
CA LEU A 226 7.37 -12.66 19.36
C LEU A 226 6.56 -13.42 18.31
N LEU A 227 6.49 -14.74 18.47
CA LEU A 227 5.62 -15.62 17.68
C LEU A 227 4.60 -16.29 18.61
N THR A 228 3.30 -16.15 18.30
CA THR A 228 2.22 -16.86 18.98
C THR A 228 1.48 -17.82 18.05
N GLU A 229 1.20 -19.01 18.56
CA GLU A 229 0.52 -20.10 17.86
C GLU A 229 -0.58 -20.72 18.73
N ASP A 230 -1.47 -21.51 18.12
CA ASP A 230 -2.53 -22.24 18.80
C ASP A 230 -3.45 -21.33 19.66
N ARG A 231 -3.55 -21.57 20.98
CA ARG A 231 -4.31 -20.77 21.94
C ARG A 231 -3.40 -19.98 22.89
N ALA A 232 -2.16 -19.73 22.48
CA ALA A 232 -1.19 -18.97 23.27
C ALA A 232 -1.74 -17.60 23.68
N ALA A 233 -1.21 -17.06 24.78
CA ALA A 233 -1.43 -15.68 25.20
C ALA A 233 -0.11 -15.00 25.52
N ALA A 234 -0.02 -13.70 25.20
CA ALA A 234 1.15 -12.91 25.52
C ALA A 234 0.74 -11.49 25.96
N LEU A 235 1.33 -11.00 27.04
CA LEU A 235 1.20 -9.62 27.51
C LEU A 235 2.58 -8.98 27.57
N LEU A 236 2.77 -7.90 26.81
CA LEU A 236 3.98 -7.11 26.78
C LEU A 236 3.67 -5.72 27.31
N THR A 237 4.39 -5.28 28.34
CA THR A 237 4.29 -3.93 28.92
C THR A 237 5.65 -3.27 28.92
N ASP A 238 5.74 -2.06 28.36
CA ASP A 238 6.95 -1.25 28.26
C ASP A 238 8.14 -2.01 27.63
N CYS A 239 7.83 -2.89 26.67
CA CYS A 239 8.81 -3.74 26.00
C CYS A 239 9.29 -3.12 24.68
N ARG A 240 10.53 -3.46 24.30
CA ARG A 240 11.13 -3.04 23.02
C ARG A 240 11.49 -4.26 22.19
N ILE A 241 11.05 -4.26 20.92
CA ILE A 241 11.43 -5.29 19.94
C ILE A 241 12.08 -4.58 18.76
N ARG A 242 13.33 -4.95 18.43
CA ARG A 242 14.14 -4.21 17.45
C ARG A 242 14.85 -5.10 16.44
N ASP A 243 14.97 -4.58 15.23
CA ASP A 243 15.83 -5.07 14.15
C ASP A 243 15.59 -6.55 13.81
N THR A 244 14.33 -6.96 13.72
CA THR A 244 13.93 -8.35 13.49
C THR A 244 14.09 -8.76 12.02
N GLY A 245 14.55 -9.99 11.75
CA GLY A 245 14.66 -10.53 10.39
C GLY A 245 13.31 -10.90 9.74
N GLY A 246 12.24 -11.00 10.55
CA GLY A 246 10.85 -11.07 10.11
C GLY A 246 10.00 -10.00 10.80
N GLU A 247 8.79 -10.37 11.23
CA GLU A 247 7.88 -9.47 11.92
C GLU A 247 8.28 -9.24 13.39
N ALA A 248 8.07 -8.04 13.93
CA ALA A 248 8.35 -7.82 15.36
C ALA A 248 7.40 -8.63 16.24
N VAL A 249 6.11 -8.67 15.89
CA VAL A 249 5.10 -9.57 16.47
C VAL A 249 4.35 -10.30 15.37
N ARG A 250 4.33 -11.63 15.44
CA ARG A 250 3.57 -12.50 14.54
C ARG A 250 2.59 -13.36 15.32
N ALA A 251 1.29 -13.19 15.06
CA ALA A 251 0.23 -13.95 15.69
C ALA A 251 -0.48 -14.83 14.65
N LEU A 252 -0.17 -16.13 14.69
CA LEU A 252 -0.82 -17.16 13.86
C LEU A 252 -2.05 -17.78 14.54
N GLY A 253 -2.06 -17.73 15.87
CA GLY A 253 -3.16 -18.15 16.73
C GLY A 253 -3.04 -17.48 18.10
N SER A 254 -4.18 -17.35 18.78
CA SER A 254 -4.23 -16.90 20.17
C SER A 254 -5.48 -17.42 20.86
N SER A 255 -5.46 -17.42 22.19
CA SER A 255 -6.71 -17.42 22.96
C SER A 255 -7.52 -16.15 22.67
N PRO A 256 -8.86 -16.16 22.83
CA PRO A 256 -9.67 -14.97 22.62
C PRO A 256 -9.28 -13.83 23.58
N LEU A 257 -9.29 -12.58 23.09
CA LEU A 257 -9.28 -11.42 23.96
C LEU A 257 -10.58 -11.39 24.78
N PRO A 258 -10.53 -10.99 26.05
CA PRO A 258 -11.74 -10.69 26.82
C PRO A 258 -12.59 -9.66 26.07
N GLU A 259 -13.91 -9.84 26.09
CA GLU A 259 -14.79 -8.78 25.60
C GLU A 259 -14.71 -7.58 26.54
N PRO A 260 -14.54 -6.36 26.00
CA PRO A 260 -14.50 -5.17 26.83
C PRO A 260 -15.88 -4.97 27.47
N ALA A 261 -15.90 -4.67 28.77
CA ALA A 261 -17.15 -4.51 29.53
C ALA A 261 -18.01 -3.34 29.03
N THR A 262 -17.39 -2.33 28.40
CA THR A 262 -18.05 -1.23 27.66
C THR A 262 -17.16 -0.78 26.49
N PRO A 263 -17.71 -0.12 25.46
CA PRO A 263 -16.94 0.44 24.34
C PRO A 263 -15.84 1.45 24.77
N ASP A 264 -16.00 2.05 25.95
CA ASP A 264 -15.05 3.02 26.56
C ASP A 264 -14.26 2.44 27.74
N ALA A 265 -14.41 1.14 28.07
CA ALA A 265 -13.65 0.54 29.16
C ALA A 265 -12.17 0.39 28.77
N ALA A 266 -11.33 1.22 29.39
CA ALA A 266 -9.89 1.04 29.35
C ALA A 266 -9.50 -0.32 29.95
N ASP A 267 -8.70 -1.07 29.17
CA ASP A 267 -7.69 -2.05 29.58
C ASP A 267 -7.83 -2.62 31.01
N THR A 268 -8.52 -3.75 31.17
CA THR A 268 -8.36 -4.55 32.41
C THR A 268 -6.94 -5.12 32.45
N ASP A 269 -6.29 -5.02 33.59
CA ASP A 269 -4.85 -5.32 33.77
C ASP A 269 -4.47 -6.80 33.64
N ASP A 270 -5.47 -7.68 33.59
CA ASP A 270 -5.28 -9.11 33.53
C ASP A 270 -5.47 -9.59 32.08
N ALA A 271 -4.37 -9.73 31.33
CA ALA A 271 -4.38 -10.37 30.02
C ALA A 271 -4.69 -11.86 30.18
N THR A 272 -5.98 -12.17 30.26
CA THR A 272 -6.48 -13.54 30.43
C THR A 272 -6.54 -14.33 29.12
N GLY A 273 -6.34 -13.65 27.97
CA GLY A 273 -6.20 -14.22 26.63
C GLY A 273 -5.78 -13.19 25.58
N GLY A 274 -5.46 -13.66 24.36
CA GLY A 274 -5.00 -12.84 23.24
C GLY A 274 -3.52 -12.44 23.28
N VAL A 275 -3.12 -11.61 22.32
CA VAL A 275 -1.81 -10.94 22.32
C VAL A 275 -2.04 -9.47 22.65
N VAL A 276 -1.41 -8.97 23.72
CA VAL A 276 -1.62 -7.62 24.25
C VAL A 276 -0.28 -6.89 24.37
N LEU A 277 -0.17 -5.72 23.76
CA LEU A 277 0.99 -4.83 23.84
C LEU A 277 0.57 -3.49 24.46
N ARG A 278 1.30 -3.02 25.47
CA ARG A 278 1.08 -1.73 26.15
C ARG A 278 2.38 -0.98 26.29
N GLY A 279 2.42 0.29 25.89
CA GLY A 279 3.65 1.10 26.04
C GLY A 279 4.85 0.58 25.25
N CYS A 280 4.62 -0.22 24.20
CA CYS A 280 5.69 -0.94 23.51
C CYS A 280 6.25 -0.15 22.33
N GLU A 281 7.52 -0.40 22.01
CA GLU A 281 8.19 0.14 20.82
C GLU A 281 8.65 -1.00 19.92
N LEU A 282 8.13 -1.06 18.70
CA LEU A 282 8.57 -1.99 17.66
C LEU A 282 9.31 -1.20 16.58
N SER A 283 10.58 -1.49 16.35
CA SER A 283 11.40 -0.70 15.40
C SER A 283 12.31 -1.55 14.52
N GLY A 284 12.43 -1.20 13.24
CA GLY A 284 13.36 -1.88 12.32
C GLY A 284 13.00 -3.33 11.91
N PRO A 285 11.74 -3.81 11.92
CA PRO A 285 11.45 -5.13 11.39
C PRO A 285 11.70 -5.20 9.88
N ALA A 286 12.31 -6.29 9.41
CA ALA A 286 12.54 -6.56 7.99
C ALA A 286 11.27 -6.98 7.23
N ALA A 287 10.15 -7.19 7.95
CA ALA A 287 8.81 -7.39 7.40
C ALA A 287 7.82 -6.39 8.06
N ASP A 288 6.59 -6.83 8.36
CA ASP A 288 5.62 -6.02 9.09
C ASP A 288 6.03 -5.83 10.56
N ALA A 289 5.71 -4.70 11.19
CA ALA A 289 5.85 -4.61 12.66
C ALA A 289 4.92 -5.62 13.36
N ILE A 290 3.70 -5.75 12.87
CA ILE A 290 2.70 -6.66 13.41
C ILE A 290 2.00 -7.39 12.27
N GLY A 291 2.12 -8.72 12.24
CA GLY A 291 1.35 -9.60 11.34
C GLY A 291 0.38 -10.48 12.11
N VAL A 292 -0.91 -10.39 11.79
CA VAL A 292 -1.98 -11.19 12.42
C VAL A 292 -2.74 -11.95 11.36
N THR A 293 -2.80 -13.26 11.48
CA THR A 293 -3.49 -14.15 10.53
C THR A 293 -4.31 -15.21 11.25
N GLY A 294 -5.32 -15.75 10.58
CA GLY A 294 -6.19 -16.76 11.18
C GLY A 294 -7.03 -16.17 12.32
N PRO A 295 -7.50 -16.98 13.28
CA PRO A 295 -8.42 -16.54 14.34
C PRO A 295 -7.73 -15.73 15.46
N ALA A 296 -6.49 -15.29 15.25
CA ALA A 296 -5.72 -14.58 16.26
C ALA A 296 -6.34 -13.21 16.60
N GLN A 297 -6.24 -12.85 17.88
CA GLN A 297 -6.76 -11.60 18.41
C GLN A 297 -5.64 -10.80 19.08
N LEU A 298 -5.50 -9.55 18.66
CA LEU A 298 -4.44 -8.65 19.08
C LEU A 298 -5.00 -7.32 19.58
N GLN A 299 -4.45 -6.84 20.69
CA GLN A 299 -4.69 -5.50 21.22
C GLN A 299 -3.38 -4.75 21.44
N VAL A 300 -3.28 -3.53 20.93
CA VAL A 300 -2.11 -2.67 21.06
C VAL A 300 -2.54 -1.32 21.61
N THR A 301 -1.96 -0.90 22.73
CA THR A 301 -2.25 0.39 23.36
C THR A 301 -0.99 1.21 23.64
N ALA A 302 -1.07 2.53 23.45
CA ALA A 302 -0.01 3.48 23.78
C ALA A 302 1.39 3.11 23.22
N SER A 303 1.45 2.63 21.98
CA SER A 303 2.66 2.01 21.41
C SER A 303 3.13 2.69 20.13
N VAL A 304 4.41 2.51 19.80
CA VAL A 304 5.03 3.10 18.61
C VAL A 304 5.58 2.00 17.70
N LEU A 305 5.16 2.01 16.44
CA LEU A 305 5.63 1.12 15.38
C LEU A 305 6.40 1.98 14.38
N ARG A 306 7.69 1.72 14.16
CA ARG A 306 8.47 2.55 13.25
C ARG A 306 9.53 1.84 12.42
N ASP A 307 9.93 2.49 11.34
CA ASP A 307 11.06 2.05 10.51
C ASP A 307 10.86 0.62 10.00
N CYS A 308 9.64 0.27 9.61
CA CYS A 308 9.28 -1.08 9.18
C CYS A 308 9.55 -1.24 7.68
N ALA A 309 10.18 -2.34 7.25
CA ALA A 309 10.36 -2.61 5.82
C ALA A 309 9.03 -3.00 5.13
N GLY A 310 8.10 -3.63 5.86
CA GLY A 310 6.73 -3.90 5.42
C GLY A 310 5.73 -2.88 5.97
N SER A 311 4.59 -3.40 6.42
CA SER A 311 3.47 -2.67 7.00
C SER A 311 3.69 -2.38 8.49
N GLY A 312 2.98 -1.38 9.02
CA GLY A 312 2.92 -1.21 10.48
C GLY A 312 2.12 -2.34 11.12
N VAL A 313 0.90 -2.54 10.62
CA VAL A 313 -0.01 -3.60 11.06
C VAL A 313 -0.65 -4.24 9.83
N ALA A 314 -0.56 -5.56 9.72
CA ALA A 314 -1.22 -6.36 8.70
C ALA A 314 -2.17 -7.38 9.35
N ALA A 315 -3.47 -7.23 9.09
CA ALA A 315 -4.53 -8.14 9.54
C ALA A 315 -5.10 -8.92 8.35
N GLY A 316 -4.92 -10.23 8.36
CA GLY A 316 -5.45 -11.15 7.35
C GLY A 316 -6.75 -11.84 7.77
N ASP A 317 -7.13 -12.88 7.03
CA ASP A 317 -8.40 -13.59 7.24
C ASP A 317 -8.64 -14.07 8.67
N GLY A 318 -9.83 -13.78 9.20
CA GLY A 318 -10.27 -14.15 10.54
C GLY A 318 -9.66 -13.32 11.68
N ALA A 319 -8.68 -12.46 11.40
CA ALA A 319 -7.96 -11.71 12.42
C ALA A 319 -8.84 -10.62 13.04
N ARG A 320 -8.65 -10.39 14.35
CA ARG A 320 -9.26 -9.25 15.06
C ARG A 320 -8.19 -8.40 15.71
N VAL A 321 -8.07 -7.16 15.26
CA VAL A 321 -7.04 -6.24 15.73
C VAL A 321 -7.67 -4.99 16.33
N ARG A 322 -7.24 -4.64 17.55
CA ARG A 322 -7.63 -3.41 18.26
C ARG A 322 -6.40 -2.54 18.50
N LEU A 323 -6.43 -1.30 18.03
CA LEU A 323 -5.37 -0.31 18.21
C LEU A 323 -5.94 0.88 18.99
N ALA A 324 -5.25 1.34 20.03
CA ALA A 324 -5.60 2.56 20.76
C ALA A 324 -4.35 3.40 21.07
N ALA A 325 -4.34 4.67 20.70
CA ALA A 325 -3.18 5.55 20.91
C ALA A 325 -1.88 4.96 20.32
N VAL A 326 -1.92 4.54 19.06
CA VAL A 326 -0.79 3.92 18.36
C VAL A 326 -0.22 4.85 17.29
N ALA A 327 1.09 5.04 17.28
CA ALA A 327 1.79 5.76 16.23
C ALA A 327 2.50 4.79 15.28
N VAL A 328 2.20 4.88 13.99
CA VAL A 328 2.86 4.12 12.91
C VAL A 328 3.63 5.09 12.03
N VAL A 329 4.96 4.96 11.99
CA VAL A 329 5.84 5.97 11.40
C VAL A 329 6.88 5.33 10.48
N ARG A 330 7.00 5.79 9.23
CA ARG A 330 7.99 5.30 8.25
C ARG A 330 7.84 3.79 7.99
N THR A 331 6.92 3.44 7.11
CA THR A 331 6.69 2.06 6.66
C THR A 331 7.10 1.88 5.20
N GLY A 332 7.71 0.74 4.86
CA GLY A 332 8.13 0.40 3.49
C GLY A 332 6.98 -0.13 2.62
N ALA A 333 5.84 -0.46 3.23
CA ALA A 333 4.57 -0.73 2.56
C ALA A 333 3.43 0.13 3.17
N THR A 334 2.19 -0.32 3.04
CA THR A 334 1.00 0.34 3.62
C THR A 334 1.05 0.31 5.14
N ALA A 335 0.68 1.40 5.82
CA ALA A 335 0.81 1.46 7.27
C ALA A 335 -0.17 0.52 8.01
N LEU A 336 -1.46 0.53 7.61
CA LEU A 336 -2.50 -0.34 8.17
C LEU A 336 -3.16 -1.15 7.05
N VAL A 337 -3.13 -2.48 7.16
CA VAL A 337 -3.73 -3.39 6.18
C VAL A 337 -4.80 -4.25 6.85
N ALA A 338 -5.98 -4.30 6.25
CA ALA A 338 -7.04 -5.24 6.58
C ALA A 338 -7.49 -5.97 5.30
N HIS A 339 -7.32 -7.29 5.26
CA HIS A 339 -7.64 -8.09 4.08
C HIS A 339 -8.60 -9.24 4.41
N GLY A 340 -9.37 -9.66 3.41
CA GLY A 340 -10.25 -10.81 3.52
C GLY A 340 -11.38 -10.57 4.53
N SER A 341 -11.44 -11.39 5.58
CA SER A 341 -12.45 -11.30 6.64
C SER A 341 -11.98 -10.61 7.93
N ALA A 342 -10.85 -9.89 7.87
CA ALA A 342 -10.27 -9.19 9.02
C ALA A 342 -11.20 -8.13 9.63
N THR A 343 -11.11 -7.94 10.94
CA THR A 343 -11.71 -6.79 11.65
C THR A 343 -10.60 -5.94 12.27
N LEU A 344 -10.55 -4.65 11.92
CA LEU A 344 -9.60 -3.68 12.45
C LEU A 344 -10.33 -2.52 13.11
N THR A 345 -10.20 -2.39 14.43
CA THR A 345 -10.70 -1.23 15.18
C THR A 345 -9.51 -0.39 15.65
N ALA A 346 -9.51 0.89 15.30
CA ALA A 346 -8.40 1.80 15.58
C ALA A 346 -8.94 3.11 16.18
N ARG A 347 -8.42 3.47 17.35
CA ARG A 347 -8.74 4.72 18.04
C ARG A 347 -7.47 5.53 18.29
N GLU A 348 -7.50 6.83 18.05
CA GLU A 348 -6.36 7.71 18.33
C GLU A 348 -5.06 7.24 17.62
N VAL A 349 -5.19 6.75 16.39
CA VAL A 349 -4.06 6.23 15.60
C VAL A 349 -3.46 7.33 14.73
N THR A 350 -2.14 7.46 14.75
CA THR A 350 -1.40 8.37 13.86
C THR A 350 -0.55 7.56 12.89
N VAL A 351 -0.70 7.81 11.60
CA VAL A 351 0.10 7.26 10.51
C VAL A 351 0.89 8.40 9.85
N ARG A 352 2.21 8.22 9.74
CA ARG A 352 3.12 9.17 9.08
C ARG A 352 4.13 8.47 8.18
N ASP A 353 4.35 9.03 7.00
CA ASP A 353 5.41 8.63 6.06
C ASP A 353 5.28 7.16 5.61
N SER A 354 4.16 6.80 4.98
CA SER A 354 4.00 5.46 4.40
C SER A 354 4.48 5.43 2.95
N ALA A 355 5.29 4.42 2.60
CA ALA A 355 5.74 4.20 1.23
C ALA A 355 4.65 3.69 0.28
N ALA A 356 3.46 3.36 0.80
CA ALA A 356 2.25 3.09 0.02
C ALA A 356 1.05 3.88 0.58
N ASN A 357 0.04 3.19 1.12
CA ASN A 357 -1.21 3.80 1.60
C ASN A 357 -1.16 3.99 3.12
N GLY A 358 -1.96 4.91 3.66
CA GLY A 358 -2.15 5.00 5.11
C GLY A 358 -2.97 3.82 5.66
N LEU A 359 -4.07 3.51 4.97
CA LEU A 359 -4.96 2.40 5.23
C LEU A 359 -5.34 1.72 3.91
N LEU A 360 -5.23 0.39 3.85
CA LEU A 360 -5.72 -0.44 2.75
C LEU A 360 -6.69 -1.49 3.31
N ALA A 361 -7.93 -1.47 2.81
CA ALA A 361 -8.93 -2.50 3.10
C ALA A 361 -9.37 -3.19 1.81
N THR A 362 -9.42 -4.53 1.82
CA THR A 362 -9.85 -5.36 0.68
C THR A 362 -10.62 -6.60 1.16
N GLY A 363 -11.21 -7.38 0.25
CA GLY A 363 -12.09 -8.49 0.62
C GLY A 363 -13.44 -8.04 1.19
N THR A 364 -13.77 -8.58 2.36
CA THR A 364 -14.95 -8.24 3.16
C THR A 364 -14.54 -7.62 4.51
N ALA A 365 -13.34 -7.05 4.58
CA ALA A 365 -12.79 -6.56 5.82
C ALA A 365 -13.65 -5.42 6.40
N ALA A 366 -13.73 -5.39 7.71
CA ALA A 366 -14.44 -4.36 8.47
C ALA A 366 -13.44 -3.48 9.21
N VAL A 367 -13.48 -2.18 8.96
CA VAL A 367 -12.57 -1.20 9.57
C VAL A 367 -13.35 -0.10 10.28
N ASP A 368 -12.99 0.19 11.53
CA ASP A 368 -13.49 1.34 12.28
C ASP A 368 -12.30 2.16 12.75
N LEU A 369 -12.17 3.38 12.23
CA LEU A 369 -11.13 4.33 12.59
C LEU A 369 -11.74 5.58 13.19
N THR A 370 -11.43 5.83 14.47
CA THR A 370 -11.93 6.97 15.23
C THR A 370 -10.78 7.82 15.77
N ASP A 371 -10.89 9.15 15.68
CA ASP A 371 -9.88 10.11 16.17
C ASP A 371 -8.47 9.90 15.57
N GLY A 372 -8.40 9.51 14.29
CA GLY A 372 -7.13 9.19 13.61
C GLY A 372 -6.51 10.33 12.79
N GLU A 373 -5.22 10.21 12.49
CA GLU A 373 -4.48 11.09 11.57
C GLU A 373 -3.67 10.25 10.58
N LEU A 374 -3.91 10.38 9.28
CA LEU A 374 -3.17 9.68 8.21
C LEU A 374 -2.53 10.71 7.29
N THR A 375 -1.20 10.82 7.34
CA THR A 375 -0.47 11.85 6.58
C THR A 375 0.79 11.30 5.94
N GLY A 376 1.20 11.87 4.80
CA GLY A 376 2.45 11.50 4.14
C GLY A 376 2.43 10.11 3.51
N SER A 377 1.34 9.74 2.84
CA SER A 377 1.24 8.49 2.07
C SER A 377 1.73 8.71 0.64
N ARG A 378 2.43 7.72 0.06
CA ARG A 378 2.91 7.77 -1.33
C ARG A 378 1.82 7.56 -2.36
N TYR A 379 0.77 6.83 -2.01
CA TYR A 379 -0.46 6.70 -2.78
C TYR A 379 -1.62 7.31 -1.98
N SER A 380 -2.85 6.91 -2.30
CA SER A 380 -4.05 7.31 -1.56
C SER A 380 -3.92 7.02 -0.07
N ALA A 381 -4.37 7.95 0.77
CA ALA A 381 -4.23 7.79 2.22
C ALA A 381 -5.16 6.70 2.77
N VAL A 382 -6.40 6.61 2.28
CA VAL A 382 -7.32 5.50 2.53
C VAL A 382 -7.75 4.90 1.20
N HIS A 383 -7.54 3.60 1.02
CA HIS A 383 -7.96 2.86 -0.16
C HIS A 383 -8.83 1.67 0.24
N LEU A 384 -10.03 1.62 -0.32
CA LEU A 384 -11.05 0.63 -0.02
C LEU A 384 -11.47 -0.07 -1.32
N GLY A 385 -11.29 -1.39 -1.37
CA GLY A 385 -11.70 -2.20 -2.52
C GLY A 385 -12.72 -3.27 -2.17
N GLU A 386 -13.18 -3.97 -3.20
CA GLU A 386 -14.08 -5.12 -3.11
C GLU A 386 -15.37 -4.82 -2.31
N ARG A 387 -15.68 -5.57 -1.24
CA ARG A 387 -16.93 -5.45 -0.45
C ARG A 387 -16.64 -5.07 1.00
N THR A 388 -15.66 -4.19 1.20
CA THR A 388 -15.25 -3.73 2.53
C THR A 388 -16.28 -2.79 3.16
N THR A 389 -16.31 -2.77 4.49
CA THR A 389 -17.10 -1.81 5.27
C THR A 389 -16.18 -0.98 6.15
N THR A 390 -16.20 0.34 5.99
CA THR A 390 -15.29 1.23 6.71
C THR A 390 -16.02 2.40 7.35
N ALA A 391 -15.78 2.64 8.64
CA ALA A 391 -16.24 3.83 9.33
C ALA A 391 -15.05 4.73 9.68
N LEU A 392 -15.12 6.01 9.30
CA LEU A 392 -14.10 7.03 9.58
C LEU A 392 -14.74 8.16 10.39
N THR A 393 -14.43 8.25 11.67
CA THR A 393 -15.02 9.27 12.58
C THR A 393 -13.94 10.20 13.14
N ARG A 394 -14.09 11.51 12.96
CA ARG A 394 -13.11 12.53 13.42
C ARG A 394 -11.68 12.27 12.92
N VAL A 395 -11.56 11.78 11.69
CA VAL A 395 -10.28 11.44 11.06
C VAL A 395 -9.72 12.64 10.27
N ARG A 396 -8.41 12.86 10.36
CA ARG A 396 -7.68 13.82 9.53
C ARG A 396 -6.81 13.09 8.51
N VAL A 397 -6.95 13.45 7.25
CA VAL A 397 -6.18 12.89 6.13
C VAL A 397 -5.50 14.02 5.38
N GLY A 398 -4.25 13.83 4.98
CA GLY A 398 -3.65 14.73 4.00
C GLY A 398 -2.22 14.44 3.58
N ALA A 399 -1.66 15.34 2.77
CA ALA A 399 -0.32 15.20 2.18
C ALA A 399 -0.16 13.86 1.44
N THR A 400 -1.03 13.64 0.44
CA THR A 400 -1.01 12.49 -0.47
C THR A 400 -1.02 12.98 -1.91
N PRO A 401 -0.26 12.37 -2.83
CA PRO A 401 -0.29 12.76 -4.25
C PRO A 401 -1.57 12.29 -4.97
N GLU A 402 -2.34 11.39 -4.36
CA GLU A 402 -3.54 10.81 -4.94
C GLU A 402 -4.80 11.30 -4.19
N HIS A 403 -5.62 10.36 -3.70
CA HIS A 403 -6.88 10.66 -3.04
C HIS A 403 -6.75 10.64 -1.52
N GLY A 404 -7.56 11.46 -0.84
CA GLY A 404 -7.71 11.34 0.61
C GLY A 404 -8.38 10.01 0.98
N VAL A 405 -9.58 9.79 0.44
CA VAL A 405 -10.30 8.52 0.51
C VAL A 405 -10.67 8.10 -0.91
N HIS A 406 -10.27 6.89 -1.30
CA HIS A 406 -10.62 6.27 -2.57
C HIS A 406 -11.34 4.96 -2.31
N ALA A 407 -12.60 4.87 -2.75
CA ALA A 407 -13.40 3.66 -2.65
C ALA A 407 -13.77 3.16 -4.06
N VAL A 408 -13.50 1.88 -4.31
CA VAL A 408 -13.75 1.22 -5.59
C VAL A 408 -14.63 -0.02 -5.40
N ASP A 409 -15.00 -0.66 -6.51
CA ASP A 409 -15.82 -1.87 -6.56
C ASP A 409 -17.17 -1.70 -5.86
N GLU A 410 -17.44 -2.44 -4.78
CA GLU A 410 -18.66 -2.39 -3.98
C GLU A 410 -18.38 -1.90 -2.54
N ALA A 411 -17.23 -1.25 -2.31
CA ALA A 411 -16.81 -0.81 -1.00
C ALA A 411 -17.79 0.21 -0.40
N ALA A 412 -18.05 0.10 0.90
CA ALA A 412 -18.94 0.98 1.63
C ALA A 412 -18.18 1.76 2.71
N VAL A 413 -18.29 3.09 2.67
CA VAL A 413 -17.63 3.98 3.64
C VAL A 413 -18.61 4.96 4.30
N THR A 414 -18.56 5.06 5.62
CA THR A 414 -19.24 6.11 6.39
C THR A 414 -18.20 7.06 6.95
N ILE A 415 -18.39 8.37 6.73
CA ILE A 415 -17.46 9.41 7.15
C ILE A 415 -18.19 10.43 8.01
N ALA A 416 -17.75 10.65 9.25
CA ALA A 416 -18.35 11.60 10.17
C ALA A 416 -17.30 12.55 10.74
N ASP A 417 -17.54 13.86 10.68
CA ASP A 417 -16.70 14.91 11.27
C ASP A 417 -15.21 14.86 10.84
N ALA A 418 -14.94 14.41 9.61
CA ALA A 418 -13.58 14.20 9.11
C ALA A 418 -13.04 15.39 8.30
N ARG A 419 -11.72 15.45 8.14
CA ARG A 419 -11.03 16.46 7.32
C ARG A 419 -10.09 15.80 6.34
N LEU A 420 -10.26 16.08 5.05
CA LEU A 420 -9.40 15.61 3.97
C LEU A 420 -8.73 16.84 3.33
N ALA A 421 -7.41 16.94 3.38
CA ALA A 421 -6.72 18.12 2.90
C ALA A 421 -5.43 17.81 2.14
N ASP A 422 -5.05 18.69 1.21
CA ASP A 422 -3.76 18.60 0.52
C ASP A 422 -3.60 17.27 -0.24
N CYS A 423 -4.63 16.88 -1.01
CA CYS A 423 -4.65 15.68 -1.86
C CYS A 423 -4.41 16.06 -3.33
N GLY A 424 -3.46 15.40 -3.99
CA GLY A 424 -3.07 15.69 -5.37
C GLY A 424 -4.11 15.32 -6.44
N MET A 425 -5.08 14.48 -6.09
CA MET A 425 -6.28 14.19 -6.88
C MET A 425 -7.54 14.63 -6.13
N SER A 426 -8.38 13.71 -5.66
CA SER A 426 -9.63 14.07 -4.98
C SER A 426 -9.51 14.02 -3.46
N GLY A 427 -10.29 14.84 -2.75
CA GLY A 427 -10.51 14.60 -1.32
C GLY A 427 -11.18 13.25 -1.07
N LEU A 428 -12.39 13.08 -1.61
CA LEU A 428 -13.14 11.83 -1.62
C LEU A 428 -13.43 11.42 -3.06
N ASP A 429 -13.08 10.19 -3.43
CA ASP A 429 -13.34 9.61 -4.73
C ASP A 429 -14.07 8.27 -4.63
N LEU A 430 -15.16 8.13 -5.38
CA LEU A 430 -15.91 6.88 -5.54
C LEU A 430 -15.88 6.45 -7.01
N ALA A 431 -15.42 5.22 -7.24
CA ALA A 431 -15.46 4.58 -8.56
C ALA A 431 -16.22 3.24 -8.50
N GLY A 432 -16.79 2.84 -9.65
CA GLY A 432 -17.64 1.65 -9.72
C GLY A 432 -18.88 1.77 -8.85
N ALA A 433 -19.32 0.65 -8.27
CA ALA A 433 -20.51 0.57 -7.42
C ALA A 433 -20.27 0.96 -5.94
N ALA A 434 -19.18 1.69 -5.66
CA ALA A 434 -18.81 2.10 -4.31
C ALA A 434 -19.86 3.03 -3.69
N ARG A 435 -19.99 2.97 -2.37
CA ARG A 435 -21.00 3.72 -1.61
C ARG A 435 -20.34 4.56 -0.52
N ALA A 436 -20.74 5.82 -0.41
CA ALA A 436 -20.34 6.67 0.71
C ALA A 436 -21.50 7.45 1.34
N GLU A 437 -21.47 7.53 2.66
CA GLU A 437 -22.28 8.44 3.46
C GLU A 437 -21.34 9.35 4.25
N ALA A 438 -21.37 10.65 4.00
CA ALA A 438 -20.52 11.61 4.67
C ALA A 438 -21.33 12.72 5.35
N SER A 439 -21.05 12.97 6.63
CA SER A 439 -21.63 14.06 7.41
C SER A 439 -20.54 14.91 8.07
N GLY A 440 -20.66 16.23 7.99
CA GLY A 440 -19.66 17.14 8.57
C GLY A 440 -18.25 16.99 7.98
N LEU A 441 -18.14 16.49 6.74
CA LEU A 441 -16.87 16.31 6.03
C LEU A 441 -16.35 17.65 5.52
N ALA A 442 -15.09 17.99 5.85
CA ALA A 442 -14.39 19.13 5.26
C ALA A 442 -13.30 18.66 4.29
N VAL A 443 -13.38 19.07 3.03
CA VAL A 443 -12.37 18.85 1.99
C VAL A 443 -11.68 20.16 1.66
N THR A 444 -10.35 20.21 1.67
CA THR A 444 -9.61 21.47 1.51
C THR A 444 -8.34 21.34 0.68
N ARG A 445 -8.11 22.23 -0.30
CA ARG A 445 -6.89 22.25 -1.14
C ARG A 445 -6.60 20.90 -1.81
N CYS A 446 -7.55 20.43 -2.62
CA CYS A 446 -7.39 19.24 -3.44
C CYS A 446 -7.52 19.61 -4.93
N LEU A 447 -7.01 18.77 -5.84
CA LEU A 447 -7.24 18.99 -7.28
C LEU A 447 -8.75 18.98 -7.60
N SER A 448 -9.45 17.96 -7.11
CA SER A 448 -10.92 17.89 -7.10
C SER A 448 -11.41 17.74 -5.66
N GLY A 449 -12.57 18.29 -5.31
CA GLY A 449 -13.09 18.14 -3.95
C GLY A 449 -13.66 16.74 -3.69
N ILE A 450 -14.87 16.50 -4.17
CA ILE A 450 -15.55 15.20 -4.06
C ILE A 450 -15.95 14.73 -5.45
N THR A 451 -15.63 13.48 -5.78
CA THR A 451 -15.94 12.85 -7.07
C THR A 451 -16.72 11.56 -6.84
N ALA A 452 -17.86 11.42 -7.50
CA ALA A 452 -18.61 10.17 -7.55
C ALA A 452 -18.85 9.77 -9.00
N GLY A 453 -18.29 8.62 -9.40
CA GLY A 453 -18.42 8.03 -10.72
C GLY A 453 -19.79 7.40 -10.99
N ALA A 454 -19.85 6.55 -12.02
CA ALA A 454 -21.07 5.85 -12.41
C ALA A 454 -21.40 4.70 -11.44
N ASP A 455 -22.68 4.43 -11.21
CA ASP A 455 -23.26 3.25 -10.54
C ASP A 455 -23.14 3.18 -9.00
N GLY A 456 -22.40 4.10 -8.38
CA GLY A 456 -22.28 4.22 -6.93
C GLY A 456 -23.44 4.97 -6.26
N ALA A 457 -23.40 5.00 -4.92
CA ALA A 457 -24.30 5.81 -4.10
C ALA A 457 -23.53 6.79 -3.22
N LEU A 458 -23.92 8.07 -3.22
CA LEU A 458 -23.28 9.12 -2.44
C LEU A 458 -24.33 9.92 -1.66
N ARG A 459 -24.18 10.00 -0.34
CA ARG A 459 -24.97 10.88 0.53
C ARG A 459 -24.05 11.85 1.25
N LEU A 460 -24.22 13.15 1.00
CA LEU A 460 -23.49 14.23 1.66
C LEU A 460 -24.44 15.08 2.49
N THR A 461 -24.10 15.28 3.76
CA THR A 461 -24.87 16.13 4.68
C THR A 461 -23.94 17.13 5.36
N ASP A 462 -24.24 18.43 5.24
CA ASP A 462 -23.48 19.50 5.89
C ASP A 462 -21.96 19.46 5.63
N CYS A 463 -21.58 19.08 4.42
CA CYS A 463 -20.18 18.97 4.00
C CYS A 463 -19.64 20.30 3.44
N GLU A 464 -18.36 20.59 3.69
CA GLU A 464 -17.66 21.77 3.18
C GLU A 464 -16.55 21.37 2.21
N VAL A 465 -16.52 21.98 1.02
CA VAL A 465 -15.42 21.85 0.07
C VAL A 465 -14.82 23.22 -0.20
N THR A 466 -13.54 23.39 0.08
CA THR A 466 -12.86 24.70 0.03
C THR A 466 -11.57 24.64 -0.78
N ASP A 467 -11.36 25.62 -1.65
CA ASP A 467 -10.12 25.78 -2.43
C ASP A 467 -9.77 24.56 -3.30
N ALA A 468 -10.76 23.93 -3.92
CA ALA A 468 -10.52 22.90 -4.93
C ALA A 468 -9.98 23.53 -6.22
N GLU A 469 -8.89 23.02 -6.80
CA GLU A 469 -8.30 23.59 -8.02
C GLU A 469 -9.21 23.41 -9.25
N ARG A 470 -10.06 22.38 -9.24
CA ARG A 470 -11.04 22.08 -10.28
C ARG A 470 -12.46 22.24 -9.76
N ALA A 471 -13.28 21.19 -9.89
CA ALA A 471 -14.64 21.19 -9.42
C ALA A 471 -14.68 20.94 -7.92
N GLY A 472 -15.59 21.62 -7.22
CA GLY A 472 -15.86 21.33 -5.81
C GLY A 472 -16.46 19.94 -5.66
N ILE A 473 -17.58 19.68 -6.33
CA ILE A 473 -18.24 18.37 -6.33
C ILE A 473 -18.59 17.97 -7.76
N THR A 474 -18.23 16.74 -8.15
CA THR A 474 -18.59 16.14 -9.45
C THR A 474 -19.43 14.89 -9.22
N LEU A 475 -20.62 14.84 -9.83
CA LEU A 475 -21.61 13.78 -9.65
C LEU A 475 -21.92 13.08 -10.98
N GLY A 476 -21.65 11.78 -11.01
CA GLY A 476 -21.95 10.85 -12.10
C GLY A 476 -23.38 10.34 -12.15
N PRO A 477 -23.67 9.42 -13.09
CA PRO A 477 -24.86 8.57 -13.05
C PRO A 477 -24.87 7.72 -11.78
N GLY A 478 -25.92 7.79 -10.95
CA GLY A 478 -25.98 7.05 -9.69
C GLY A 478 -26.97 7.68 -8.71
N ASP A 479 -27.11 7.07 -7.53
CA ASP A 479 -27.92 7.65 -6.44
C ASP A 479 -27.06 8.63 -5.64
N ALA A 480 -27.09 9.90 -6.02
CA ALA A 480 -26.37 10.95 -5.32
C ALA A 480 -27.34 11.96 -4.67
N GLU A 481 -27.13 12.24 -3.39
CA GLU A 481 -27.87 13.21 -2.59
C GLU A 481 -26.90 14.12 -1.83
N VAL A 482 -27.04 15.43 -2.03
CA VAL A 482 -26.25 16.46 -1.35
C VAL A 482 -27.22 17.38 -0.63
N SER A 483 -27.05 17.52 0.69
CA SER A 483 -27.93 18.32 1.53
C SER A 483 -27.12 19.24 2.44
N GLY A 484 -27.47 20.52 2.47
CA GLY A 484 -26.75 21.54 3.22
C GLY A 484 -25.35 21.80 2.68
N GLY A 485 -24.46 22.28 3.55
CA GLY A 485 -23.04 22.43 3.25
C GLY A 485 -22.65 23.64 2.40
N ARG A 486 -21.35 23.75 2.11
CA ARG A 486 -20.75 24.89 1.41
C ARG A 486 -19.67 24.48 0.43
N ILE A 487 -19.64 25.12 -0.73
CA ILE A 487 -18.56 24.99 -1.71
C ILE A 487 -17.93 26.36 -1.90
N LEU A 488 -16.69 26.53 -1.47
CA LEU A 488 -15.99 27.81 -1.38
C LEU A 488 -14.77 27.84 -2.30
N ARG A 489 -14.69 28.87 -3.14
CA ARG A 489 -13.54 29.14 -4.02
C ARG A 489 -13.07 27.95 -4.90
N PRO A 490 -13.98 27.20 -5.56
CA PRO A 490 -13.56 26.18 -6.53
C PRO A 490 -12.99 26.82 -7.80
N GLY A 491 -12.00 26.20 -8.42
CA GLY A 491 -11.28 26.74 -9.58
C GLY A 491 -12.04 26.68 -10.89
N THR A 492 -12.85 25.63 -11.14
CA THR A 492 -13.61 25.50 -12.41
C THR A 492 -15.12 25.57 -12.23
N ALA A 493 -15.68 24.83 -11.28
CA ALA A 493 -17.10 24.86 -10.99
C ALA A 493 -17.40 24.50 -9.53
N GLY A 494 -18.47 25.05 -8.96
CA GLY A 494 -18.96 24.59 -7.65
C GLY A 494 -19.42 23.15 -7.71
N LEU A 495 -20.44 22.90 -8.50
CA LEU A 495 -21.03 21.57 -8.66
C LEU A 495 -21.16 21.22 -10.14
N VAL A 496 -20.74 20.00 -10.50
CA VAL A 496 -20.79 19.45 -11.85
C VAL A 496 -21.63 18.18 -11.84
N PHE A 497 -22.66 18.14 -12.69
CA PHE A 497 -23.39 16.92 -13.00
C PHE A 497 -22.91 16.42 -14.36
N THR A 498 -22.35 15.22 -14.42
CA THR A 498 -21.94 14.62 -15.70
C THR A 498 -23.15 14.05 -16.44
N THR A 499 -23.02 13.78 -17.74
CA THR A 499 -24.06 13.15 -18.57
C THR A 499 -24.72 11.97 -17.86
N GLY A 500 -26.06 11.96 -17.80
CA GLY A 500 -26.86 10.89 -17.19
C GLY A 500 -27.05 11.01 -15.66
N ALA A 501 -26.45 11.99 -15.00
CA ALA A 501 -26.64 12.21 -13.57
C ALA A 501 -28.08 12.64 -13.22
N THR A 502 -28.64 12.08 -12.15
CA THR A 502 -30.00 12.37 -11.66
C THR A 502 -30.04 12.82 -10.20
N ALA A 503 -28.90 13.34 -9.71
CA ALA A 503 -28.69 13.62 -8.30
C ALA A 503 -29.63 14.69 -7.73
N ARG A 504 -29.81 14.66 -6.41
CA ARG A 504 -30.59 15.64 -5.64
C ARG A 504 -29.66 16.54 -4.86
N VAL A 505 -29.86 17.85 -4.97
CA VAL A 505 -29.08 18.85 -4.23
C VAL A 505 -30.03 19.81 -3.53
N THR A 506 -29.92 19.93 -2.21
CA THR A 506 -30.78 20.80 -1.40
C THR A 506 -29.98 21.69 -0.45
N ASP A 507 -30.36 22.96 -0.34
CA ASP A 507 -29.88 23.89 0.69
C ASP A 507 -28.35 24.12 0.75
N THR A 508 -27.66 23.97 -0.39
CA THR A 508 -26.21 24.16 -0.51
C THR A 508 -25.83 25.61 -0.92
N GLU A 509 -24.78 26.17 -0.32
CA GLU A 509 -24.22 27.47 -0.71
C GLU A 509 -22.92 27.31 -1.52
N ILE A 510 -22.86 27.91 -2.72
CA ILE A 510 -21.68 27.96 -3.57
C ILE A 510 -21.19 29.41 -3.61
N ARG A 511 -19.92 29.66 -3.25
CA ARG A 511 -19.36 31.01 -3.20
C ARG A 511 -18.03 31.12 -3.90
N GLU A 512 -17.86 32.22 -4.63
CA GLU A 512 -16.57 32.68 -5.16
C GLU A 512 -15.89 31.64 -6.06
N ALA A 513 -16.68 30.85 -6.79
CA ALA A 513 -16.18 29.97 -7.84
C ALA A 513 -15.45 30.79 -8.90
N ALA A 514 -14.21 30.43 -9.24
CA ALA A 514 -13.46 31.14 -10.29
C ALA A 514 -14.08 30.90 -11.68
N GLY A 515 -14.68 29.72 -11.89
CA GLY A 515 -15.55 29.46 -13.04
C GLY A 515 -17.04 29.58 -12.70
N SER A 516 -17.83 28.54 -13.00
CA SER A 516 -19.29 28.59 -12.88
C SER A 516 -19.80 28.09 -11.53
N GLY A 517 -20.98 28.51 -11.12
CA GLY A 517 -21.60 27.97 -9.90
C GLY A 517 -21.97 26.51 -10.06
N LEU A 518 -22.82 26.22 -11.04
CA LEU A 518 -23.36 24.91 -11.34
C LEU A 518 -23.25 24.61 -12.84
N VAL A 519 -22.84 23.39 -13.18
CA VAL A 519 -22.73 22.91 -14.57
C VAL A 519 -23.47 21.58 -14.71
N VAL A 520 -24.33 21.47 -15.72
CA VAL A 520 -25.11 20.27 -16.05
C VAL A 520 -24.73 19.84 -17.46
N ALA A 521 -24.07 18.69 -17.58
CA ALA A 521 -23.54 18.20 -18.86
C ALA A 521 -24.49 17.19 -19.53
N GLY A 522 -24.55 17.24 -20.87
CA GLY A 522 -25.22 16.24 -21.71
C GLY A 522 -26.64 15.93 -21.26
N GLU A 523 -27.01 14.65 -21.20
CA GLU A 523 -28.36 14.17 -20.82
C GLU A 523 -28.62 14.11 -19.29
N ALA A 524 -27.88 14.89 -18.49
CA ALA A 524 -28.14 14.95 -17.05
C ALA A 524 -29.47 15.63 -16.72
N ALA A 525 -30.15 15.16 -15.67
CA ALA A 525 -31.44 15.67 -15.22
C ALA A 525 -31.53 15.76 -13.68
N PRO A 526 -30.70 16.59 -13.03
CA PRO A 526 -30.68 16.72 -11.58
C PRO A 526 -31.92 17.44 -11.02
N ARG A 527 -32.14 17.30 -9.71
CA ARG A 527 -33.10 18.13 -8.95
C ARG A 527 -32.34 19.00 -7.95
N VAL A 528 -32.43 20.30 -8.13
CA VAL A 528 -31.69 21.29 -7.34
C VAL A 528 -32.68 22.24 -6.67
N THR A 529 -32.67 22.30 -5.34
CA THR A 529 -33.63 23.11 -4.57
C THR A 529 -32.92 23.94 -3.50
N GLY A 530 -33.28 25.21 -3.34
CA GLY A 530 -32.76 26.03 -2.22
C GLY A 530 -31.26 26.37 -2.31
N VAL A 531 -30.65 26.27 -3.49
CA VAL A 531 -29.21 26.52 -3.68
C VAL A 531 -28.92 28.01 -3.83
N ARG A 532 -27.88 28.49 -3.16
CA ARG A 532 -27.42 29.88 -3.26
C ARG A 532 -26.05 29.97 -3.91
N ILE A 533 -25.94 30.72 -5.01
CA ILE A 533 -24.71 30.89 -5.79
C ILE A 533 -24.27 32.35 -5.71
N VAL A 534 -23.11 32.62 -5.11
CA VAL A 534 -22.63 33.97 -4.82
C VAL A 534 -21.28 34.22 -5.50
N ARG A 535 -21.23 35.25 -6.36
CA ARG A 535 -20.02 35.69 -7.08
C ARG A 535 -19.31 34.59 -7.88
N PRO A 536 -20.00 33.81 -8.74
CA PRO A 536 -19.30 32.97 -9.69
C PRO A 536 -18.57 33.86 -10.71
N GLY A 537 -17.33 33.51 -11.05
CA GLY A 537 -16.50 34.23 -12.02
C GLY A 537 -17.06 34.14 -13.44
N LYS A 538 -17.77 33.05 -13.74
CA LYS A 538 -18.56 32.85 -14.96
C LYS A 538 -20.07 32.91 -14.68
N ASN A 539 -20.82 31.93 -15.16
CA ASN A 539 -22.27 31.86 -15.03
C ASN A 539 -22.65 31.29 -13.65
N GLY A 540 -23.85 31.60 -13.17
CA GLY A 540 -24.40 30.91 -12.00
C GLY A 540 -24.77 29.47 -12.33
N LEU A 541 -25.44 29.25 -13.45
CA LEU A 541 -25.95 27.96 -13.90
C LEU A 541 -25.67 27.78 -15.39
N ILE A 542 -25.06 26.67 -15.78
CA ILE A 542 -24.84 26.24 -17.17
C ILE A 542 -25.54 24.91 -17.41
N LEU A 543 -26.30 24.83 -18.49
CA LEU A 543 -26.85 23.59 -19.03
C LEU A 543 -26.34 23.39 -20.45
N ASP A 544 -25.60 22.30 -20.67
CA ASP A 544 -25.09 21.89 -21.98
C ASP A 544 -26.20 21.27 -22.84
N GLY A 545 -25.85 20.89 -24.07
CA GLY A 545 -26.84 20.43 -25.03
C GLY A 545 -27.51 19.12 -24.62
N GLY A 546 -28.84 19.13 -24.54
CA GLY A 546 -29.65 18.00 -24.08
C GLY A 546 -29.85 17.92 -22.56
N ALA A 547 -29.28 18.83 -21.79
CA ALA A 547 -29.43 18.84 -20.34
C ALA A 547 -30.84 19.23 -19.92
N ALA A 548 -31.35 18.54 -18.92
CA ALA A 548 -32.66 18.77 -18.33
C ALA A 548 -32.53 18.92 -16.81
N GLY A 549 -33.65 18.77 -16.10
CA GLY A 549 -33.68 18.82 -14.64
C GLY A 549 -34.59 19.92 -14.10
N VAL A 550 -34.75 19.90 -12.78
CA VAL A 550 -35.62 20.84 -12.05
C VAL A 550 -34.77 21.68 -11.14
N PHE A 551 -34.83 22.99 -11.32
CA PHE A 551 -34.13 23.98 -10.51
C PHE A 551 -35.17 24.86 -9.83
N GLU A 552 -35.22 24.80 -8.50
CA GLU A 552 -36.24 25.44 -7.70
C GLU A 552 -35.60 26.27 -6.58
N ASP A 553 -36.08 27.50 -6.35
CA ASP A 553 -35.59 28.37 -5.26
C ASP A 553 -34.06 28.63 -5.29
N VAL A 554 -33.49 28.79 -6.49
CA VAL A 554 -32.05 29.09 -6.66
C VAL A 554 -31.81 30.61 -6.65
N ASP A 555 -30.90 31.09 -5.80
CA ASP A 555 -30.52 32.52 -5.71
C ASP A 555 -29.11 32.74 -6.28
N ILE A 556 -29.01 33.42 -7.42
CA ILE A 556 -27.76 33.72 -8.12
C ILE A 556 -27.42 35.20 -7.92
N VAL A 557 -26.30 35.50 -7.28
CA VAL A 557 -25.90 36.85 -6.88
C VAL A 557 -24.56 37.24 -7.47
N ARG A 558 -24.51 38.35 -8.21
CA ARG A 558 -23.30 38.91 -8.85
C ARG A 558 -22.53 37.92 -9.74
N PRO A 559 -23.17 37.25 -10.72
CA PRO A 559 -22.45 36.44 -11.69
C PRO A 559 -21.58 37.31 -12.62
N GLY A 560 -20.43 36.78 -13.04
CA GLY A 560 -19.52 37.46 -13.98
C GLY A 560 -19.98 37.41 -15.44
N PHE A 561 -20.78 36.41 -15.79
CA PHE A 561 -21.39 36.18 -17.11
C PHE A 561 -22.94 36.15 -16.96
N PRO A 562 -23.73 35.92 -18.05
CA PRO A 562 -25.17 35.74 -17.90
C PRO A 562 -25.50 34.73 -16.81
N ALA A 563 -26.45 35.05 -15.93
CA ALA A 563 -26.67 34.28 -14.71
C ALA A 563 -27.00 32.80 -15.00
N VAL A 564 -27.81 32.56 -16.04
CA VAL A 564 -28.14 31.23 -16.56
C VAL A 564 -27.77 31.16 -18.04
N HIS A 565 -27.05 30.10 -18.44
CA HIS A 565 -26.76 29.79 -19.85
C HIS A 565 -27.36 28.44 -20.24
N LEU A 566 -28.07 28.40 -21.36
CA LEU A 566 -28.70 27.22 -21.93
C LEU A 566 -28.21 26.98 -23.36
N ALA A 567 -27.55 25.85 -23.58
CA ALA A 567 -27.11 25.41 -24.90
C ALA A 567 -28.27 24.78 -25.70
N ASP A 568 -28.02 24.48 -26.99
CA ASP A 568 -29.01 23.88 -27.89
C ASP A 568 -29.62 22.58 -27.34
N ARG A 569 -30.95 22.44 -27.45
CA ARG A 569 -31.75 21.32 -26.91
C ARG A 569 -31.82 21.19 -25.38
N ALA A 570 -31.23 22.10 -24.60
CA ALA A 570 -31.43 22.11 -23.15
C ALA A 570 -32.91 22.39 -22.82
N ALA A 571 -33.50 21.59 -21.92
CA ALA A 571 -34.92 21.66 -21.55
C ALA A 571 -35.16 21.61 -20.03
N PRO A 572 -34.62 22.57 -19.25
CA PRO A 572 -34.84 22.60 -17.79
C PRO A 572 -36.21 23.18 -17.40
N THR A 573 -36.67 22.80 -16.21
CA THR A 573 -37.68 23.55 -15.47
C THR A 573 -36.98 24.48 -14.47
N LEU A 574 -37.09 25.79 -14.71
CA LEU A 574 -36.56 26.86 -13.88
C LEU A 574 -37.70 27.51 -13.08
N ARG A 575 -37.76 27.24 -11.78
CA ARG A 575 -38.85 27.70 -10.91
C ARG A 575 -38.31 28.58 -9.77
N ARG A 576 -38.89 29.77 -9.60
CA ARG A 576 -38.53 30.71 -8.52
C ARG A 576 -37.02 31.04 -8.44
N ILE A 577 -36.36 31.11 -9.60
CA ILE A 577 -34.95 31.53 -9.68
C ILE A 577 -34.85 33.03 -9.45
N ARG A 578 -33.97 33.46 -8.55
CA ARG A 578 -33.72 34.87 -8.23
C ARG A 578 -32.33 35.27 -8.71
N VAL A 579 -32.26 36.20 -9.65
CA VAL A 579 -30.99 36.74 -10.15
C VAL A 579 -30.80 38.15 -9.60
N ARG A 580 -29.65 38.42 -8.97
CA ARG A 580 -29.34 39.73 -8.38
C ARG A 580 -28.01 40.28 -8.87
N ASP A 581 -27.98 41.58 -9.13
CA ASP A 581 -26.75 42.33 -9.43
C ASP A 581 -25.98 41.74 -10.64
N ALA A 582 -26.68 41.43 -11.73
CA ALA A 582 -26.13 40.76 -12.93
C ALA A 582 -26.18 41.66 -14.18
N ALA A 583 -25.33 41.39 -15.17
CA ALA A 583 -25.43 42.03 -16.48
C ALA A 583 -26.64 41.51 -17.27
N GLU A 584 -26.82 40.19 -17.30
CA GLU A 584 -27.89 39.48 -17.99
C GLU A 584 -28.35 38.32 -17.12
N ASP A 585 -29.65 38.02 -17.12
CA ASP A 585 -30.23 36.92 -16.34
C ASP A 585 -30.23 35.57 -17.09
N LEU A 586 -30.58 35.58 -18.38
CA LEU A 586 -30.68 34.38 -19.21
C LEU A 586 -30.04 34.59 -20.59
N SER A 587 -29.17 33.65 -20.97
CA SER A 587 -28.67 33.46 -22.34
C SER A 587 -29.09 32.08 -22.82
N ALA A 588 -29.87 31.99 -23.89
CA ALA A 588 -30.35 30.71 -24.43
C ALA A 588 -30.10 30.62 -25.95
N GLU A 589 -29.57 29.48 -26.40
CA GLU A 589 -29.42 29.17 -27.82
C GLU A 589 -30.78 28.84 -28.49
N PRO A 590 -30.93 28.99 -29.83
CA PRO A 590 -32.23 28.91 -30.50
C PRO A 590 -33.04 27.61 -30.30
N GLY A 591 -32.39 26.46 -30.13
CA GLY A 591 -33.06 25.18 -29.86
C GLY A 591 -33.25 24.86 -28.39
N ALA A 592 -32.85 25.73 -27.45
CA ALA A 592 -33.20 25.58 -26.04
C ALA A 592 -34.72 25.70 -25.82
N ARG A 593 -35.25 24.94 -24.86
CA ARG A 593 -36.68 24.85 -24.54
C ARG A 593 -36.92 24.89 -23.02
N PRO A 594 -36.51 25.96 -22.31
CA PRO A 594 -36.73 26.05 -20.87
C PRO A 594 -38.20 26.30 -20.52
N GLU A 595 -38.66 25.69 -19.44
CA GLU A 595 -39.89 26.08 -18.74
C GLU A 595 -39.51 27.06 -17.62
N VAL A 596 -39.96 28.32 -17.71
CA VAL A 596 -39.60 29.37 -16.74
C VAL A 596 -40.84 29.78 -15.95
N VAL A 597 -40.81 29.60 -14.63
CA VAL A 597 -41.94 29.86 -13.72
C VAL A 597 -41.48 30.72 -12.55
N ASP A 598 -42.19 31.84 -12.30
CA ASP A 598 -41.97 32.72 -11.13
C ASP A 598 -40.53 33.22 -10.92
N CYS A 599 -39.73 33.34 -11.99
CA CYS A 599 -38.34 33.81 -11.92
C CYS A 599 -38.26 35.35 -11.84
N VAL A 600 -37.32 35.87 -11.05
CA VAL A 600 -37.23 37.30 -10.73
C VAL A 600 -35.82 37.83 -10.96
N SER A 601 -35.73 38.97 -11.64
CA SER A 601 -34.49 39.73 -11.85
C SER A 601 -34.47 41.00 -11.01
N ILE A 602 -33.44 41.16 -10.16
CA ILE A 602 -33.27 42.28 -9.24
C ILE A 602 -31.96 43.00 -9.59
N ARG A 603 -32.07 44.25 -10.07
CA ARG A 603 -30.91 45.05 -10.52
C ARG A 603 -30.10 44.31 -11.61
N VAL A 604 -30.80 43.80 -12.62
CA VAL A 604 -30.22 43.17 -13.82
C VAL A 604 -30.31 44.14 -15.00
N LYS A 605 -29.22 44.35 -15.74
CA LYS A 605 -29.20 45.33 -16.85
C LYS A 605 -30.03 44.88 -18.06
N SER A 606 -29.90 43.61 -18.43
CA SER A 606 -30.65 42.97 -19.52
C SER A 606 -31.48 41.82 -18.95
N ALA A 607 -32.72 42.10 -18.55
CA ALA A 607 -33.63 41.09 -18.02
C ALA A 607 -34.43 40.44 -19.17
N ARG A 608 -34.29 39.13 -19.33
CA ARG A 608 -34.94 38.29 -20.34
C ARG A 608 -35.94 37.30 -19.77
N TRP A 609 -36.09 37.18 -18.45
CA TRP A 609 -37.19 36.40 -17.89
C TRP A 609 -38.54 36.88 -18.46
N PRO A 610 -39.45 35.97 -18.82
CA PRO A 610 -40.79 36.36 -19.25
C PRO A 610 -41.45 37.18 -18.13
N ALA A 611 -42.01 38.34 -18.48
CA ALA A 611 -42.68 39.19 -17.52
C ALA A 611 -43.79 38.39 -16.81
N PRO A 612 -43.92 38.46 -15.47
CA PRO A 612 -44.95 37.72 -14.76
C PRO A 612 -46.33 38.10 -15.30
N GLU A 613 -47.19 37.11 -15.58
CA GLU A 613 -48.58 37.35 -15.95
C GLU A 613 -49.30 38.02 -14.77
N THR A 614 -49.44 39.34 -14.85
CA THR A 614 -50.14 40.14 -13.84
C THR A 614 -51.64 39.90 -13.92
N ALA A 615 -52.21 39.26 -12.91
CA ALA A 615 -53.63 39.37 -12.60
C ALA A 615 -53.94 40.79 -12.07
N GLY A 616 -54.80 41.52 -12.79
CA GLY A 616 -55.54 42.70 -12.29
C GLY A 616 -54.78 44.04 -12.26
N GLY A 617 -55.10 44.93 -13.19
CA GLY A 617 -54.39 46.21 -13.39
C GLY A 617 -54.75 47.37 -12.44
N VAL A 618 -54.07 48.51 -12.69
CA VAL A 618 -54.48 49.93 -12.65
C VAL A 618 -53.30 50.77 -13.26
N PRO A 619 -53.53 51.91 -13.94
CA PRO A 619 -52.73 52.32 -15.11
C PRO A 619 -51.80 53.55 -14.97
N GLY A 620 -50.74 53.57 -15.80
CA GLY A 620 -50.07 54.75 -16.41
C GLY A 620 -49.05 55.55 -15.57
N PRO A 621 -48.05 56.26 -16.18
CA PRO A 621 -48.07 56.82 -17.53
C PRO A 621 -46.88 56.48 -18.46
N LYS A 622 -47.10 56.82 -19.73
CA LYS A 622 -46.31 56.60 -20.96
C LYS A 622 -45.08 57.55 -21.11
N PRO A 623 -44.19 57.28 -22.09
CA PRO A 623 -42.79 57.70 -22.13
C PRO A 623 -42.53 59.05 -22.81
N ALA A 624 -41.33 59.59 -22.59
CA ALA A 624 -40.73 60.64 -23.43
C ALA A 624 -39.51 60.05 -24.17
N GLY A 625 -39.52 60.14 -25.51
CA GLY A 625 -38.34 59.89 -26.36
C GLY A 625 -37.46 61.15 -26.49
N PRO A 626 -36.68 61.28 -27.58
CA PRO A 626 -35.40 60.62 -27.78
C PRO A 626 -34.24 61.64 -27.84
N GLY A 627 -33.04 61.24 -27.43
CA GLY A 627 -31.83 62.05 -27.53
C GLY A 627 -30.75 61.33 -28.33
N ALA A 628 -30.59 61.74 -29.59
CA ALA A 628 -29.49 61.34 -30.45
C ALA A 628 -28.15 61.88 -29.92
N GLY A 629 -27.09 61.06 -30.05
CA GLY A 629 -25.72 61.46 -29.77
C GLY A 629 -24.75 60.50 -30.42
N GLN A 630 -24.43 60.76 -31.69
CA GLN A 630 -23.33 60.14 -32.42
C GLN A 630 -22.00 60.43 -31.70
N SER A 631 -21.12 59.44 -31.58
CA SER A 631 -19.70 59.66 -31.92
C SER A 631 -19.03 58.33 -32.26
N SER A 632 -18.59 58.30 -33.51
CA SER A 632 -17.59 57.43 -34.08
C SER A 632 -16.21 57.75 -33.50
N GLY A 633 -15.43 56.70 -33.21
CA GLY A 633 -14.03 56.83 -32.83
C GLY A 633 -13.28 55.54 -33.12
N ALA A 634 -12.87 55.36 -34.37
CA ALA A 634 -11.87 54.37 -34.75
C ALA A 634 -10.50 54.75 -34.15
N GLY A 635 -9.76 53.76 -33.67
CA GLY A 635 -8.39 53.90 -33.23
C GLY A 635 -7.67 52.56 -33.34
N GLN A 636 -7.06 52.33 -34.50
CA GLN A 636 -6.02 51.32 -34.71
C GLN A 636 -4.76 51.72 -33.93
N ALA A 637 -4.05 50.73 -33.38
CA ALA A 637 -2.59 50.74 -33.36
C ALA A 637 -2.05 49.31 -33.22
N SER A 638 -1.23 48.94 -34.20
CA SER A 638 -0.43 47.72 -34.34
C SER A 638 1.05 48.02 -34.07
N GLY A 639 1.83 46.99 -33.73
CA GLY A 639 3.30 46.93 -33.89
C GLY A 639 4.05 46.66 -32.57
N SER A 640 4.56 45.44 -32.35
CA SER A 640 5.93 44.95 -32.69
C SER A 640 6.99 45.47 -31.70
N GLU A 641 7.99 44.77 -31.18
CA GLU A 641 8.64 43.46 -31.41
C GLU A 641 9.72 43.30 -30.29
N GLY A 642 10.08 42.07 -29.92
CA GLY A 642 11.51 41.67 -29.84
C GLY A 642 12.33 41.71 -28.51
N VAL A 643 12.75 40.49 -28.12
CA VAL A 643 14.07 40.06 -27.58
C VAL A 643 14.34 40.10 -26.06
N SER A 644 14.45 38.92 -25.42
CA SER A 644 15.76 38.29 -25.10
C SER A 644 15.62 36.91 -24.44
N ARG A 645 16.46 35.97 -24.90
CA ARG A 645 16.65 34.58 -24.46
C ARG A 645 17.43 34.50 -23.13
N SER A 646 17.23 33.41 -22.39
CA SER A 646 18.28 32.78 -21.58
C SER A 646 18.19 31.25 -21.70
N GLU A 647 19.25 30.64 -22.23
CA GLU A 647 19.47 29.20 -22.36
C GLU A 647 20.17 28.62 -21.11
N GLY A 648 20.03 27.30 -20.94
CA GLY A 648 20.82 26.41 -20.06
C GLY A 648 19.90 25.40 -19.38
N SER A 649 19.85 24.12 -19.77
CA SER A 649 20.96 23.16 -19.73
C SER A 649 20.91 22.13 -20.86
N ALA A 650 22.06 21.91 -21.50
CA ALA A 650 22.27 20.91 -22.55
C ALA A 650 22.47 19.50 -21.95
N GLU A 651 21.74 18.52 -22.49
CA GLU A 651 22.10 17.10 -22.44
C GLU A 651 22.92 16.75 -23.68
N SER A 652 24.00 16.00 -23.48
CA SER A 652 24.97 15.64 -24.52
C SER A 652 24.38 14.59 -25.50
N PRO A 653 24.79 14.56 -26.79
CA PRO A 653 24.21 13.66 -27.77
C PRO A 653 24.62 12.20 -27.52
N ALA A 654 23.65 11.30 -27.59
CA ALA A 654 23.84 9.86 -27.57
C ALA A 654 24.60 9.37 -28.82
N SER A 655 25.41 8.33 -28.65
CA SER A 655 26.15 7.63 -29.71
C SER A 655 25.23 7.19 -30.86
N GLU A 656 25.68 7.36 -32.11
CA GLU A 656 24.96 6.86 -33.31
C GLU A 656 24.91 5.32 -33.29
N GLU A 657 23.79 4.75 -32.86
CA GLU A 657 23.51 3.31 -32.94
C GLU A 657 23.33 2.88 -34.40
N THR A 658 23.98 1.81 -34.82
CA THR A 658 23.87 1.34 -36.20
C THR A 658 22.61 0.49 -36.42
N LEU A 659 22.06 0.53 -37.64
CA LEU A 659 20.87 -0.28 -37.96
C LEU A 659 21.11 -1.79 -37.78
N GLU A 660 22.34 -2.28 -38.02
CA GLU A 660 22.68 -3.69 -37.85
C GLU A 660 22.62 -4.12 -36.38
N GLU A 661 23.05 -3.26 -35.45
CA GLU A 661 22.95 -3.51 -34.01
C GLU A 661 21.49 -3.56 -33.53
N LEU A 662 20.66 -2.62 -34.01
CA LEU A 662 19.24 -2.54 -33.65
C LEU A 662 18.41 -3.71 -34.21
N LEU A 663 18.70 -4.14 -35.44
CA LEU A 663 18.09 -5.36 -35.99
C LEU A 663 18.57 -6.60 -35.22
N GLY A 664 19.84 -6.65 -34.81
CA GLY A 664 20.35 -7.70 -33.94
C GLY A 664 19.73 -7.69 -32.54
N GLU A 665 19.34 -6.53 -32.01
CA GLU A 665 18.56 -6.41 -30.77
C GLU A 665 17.14 -6.96 -30.94
N LEU A 666 16.49 -6.68 -32.07
CA LEU A 666 15.18 -7.20 -32.42
C LEU A 666 15.21 -8.73 -32.55
N ASP A 667 16.20 -9.27 -33.24
CA ASP A 667 16.37 -10.72 -33.42
C ASP A 667 16.60 -11.44 -32.09
N ARG A 668 17.24 -10.78 -31.12
CA ARG A 668 17.45 -11.28 -29.76
C ARG A 668 16.19 -11.32 -28.91
N LEU A 669 15.08 -10.67 -29.27
CA LEU A 669 13.81 -10.82 -28.54
C LEU A 669 13.29 -12.26 -28.69
N VAL A 670 12.75 -12.85 -27.62
CA VAL A 670 12.22 -14.21 -27.69
C VAL A 670 10.92 -14.20 -28.51
N GLY A 671 10.70 -15.23 -29.33
CA GLY A 671 9.51 -15.35 -30.18
C GLY A 671 9.35 -14.24 -31.23
N LEU A 672 8.11 -13.84 -31.49
CA LEU A 672 7.74 -12.72 -32.38
C LEU A 672 8.19 -12.91 -33.84
N ALA A 673 8.27 -14.16 -34.33
CA ALA A 673 8.79 -14.47 -35.67
C ALA A 673 8.12 -13.66 -36.79
N ARG A 674 6.78 -13.54 -36.73
CA ARG A 674 5.99 -12.77 -37.69
C ARG A 674 6.29 -11.27 -37.60
N VAL A 675 6.30 -10.70 -36.40
CA VAL A 675 6.63 -9.28 -36.17
C VAL A 675 8.05 -8.96 -36.65
N LYS A 676 9.03 -9.83 -36.40
CA LYS A 676 10.42 -9.66 -36.89
C LYS A 676 10.47 -9.64 -38.42
N GLN A 677 9.75 -10.54 -39.08
CA GLN A 677 9.66 -10.58 -40.54
C GLN A 677 8.98 -9.32 -41.11
N ASP A 678 7.92 -8.85 -40.46
CA ASP A 678 7.18 -7.66 -40.88
C ASP A 678 8.03 -6.38 -40.69
N VAL A 679 8.72 -6.25 -39.57
CA VAL A 679 9.66 -5.14 -39.32
C VAL A 679 10.83 -5.17 -40.31
N ALA A 680 11.42 -6.35 -40.57
CA ALA A 680 12.47 -6.47 -41.58
C ALA A 680 11.97 -6.10 -42.99
N SER A 681 10.72 -6.43 -43.32
CA SER A 681 10.08 -6.07 -44.59
C SER A 681 9.81 -4.57 -44.69
N LEU A 682 9.37 -3.94 -43.59
CA LEU A 682 9.21 -2.49 -43.47
C LEU A 682 10.53 -1.77 -43.68
N VAL A 683 11.61 -2.20 -43.01
CA VAL A 683 12.95 -1.61 -43.15
C VAL A 683 13.46 -1.72 -44.59
N LYS A 684 13.25 -2.85 -45.26
CA LYS A 684 13.62 -3.04 -46.68
C LYS A 684 12.84 -2.10 -47.61
N LEU A 685 11.55 -1.95 -47.38
CA LEU A 685 10.69 -1.04 -48.15
C LEU A 685 11.12 0.42 -47.95
N MET A 686 11.38 0.80 -46.71
CA MET A 686 11.82 2.14 -46.30
C MET A 686 13.18 2.51 -46.88
N ARG A 687 14.16 1.60 -46.85
CA ARG A 687 15.45 1.77 -47.54
C ARG A 687 15.28 1.95 -49.06
N THR A 688 14.29 1.30 -49.66
CA THR A 688 13.99 1.45 -51.09
C THR A 688 13.40 2.83 -51.40
N VAL A 689 12.52 3.35 -50.54
CA VAL A 689 12.01 4.73 -50.63
C VAL A 689 13.13 5.75 -50.50
N GLN A 690 13.98 5.64 -49.48
CA GLN A 690 15.11 6.53 -49.27
C GLN A 690 16.10 6.52 -50.45
N ARG A 691 16.33 5.36 -51.08
CA ARG A 691 17.15 5.24 -52.30
C ARG A 691 16.50 5.90 -53.52
N ARG A 692 15.17 5.89 -53.61
CA ARG A 692 14.44 6.57 -54.69
C ARG A 692 14.51 8.09 -54.51
N GLU A 693 14.30 8.58 -53.29
CA GLU A 693 14.37 10.01 -52.97
C GLU A 693 15.78 10.57 -53.17
N SER A 694 16.80 9.85 -52.71
CA SER A 694 18.21 10.26 -52.93
C SER A 694 18.62 10.19 -54.41
N ALA A 695 17.94 9.38 -55.23
CA ALA A 695 18.08 9.37 -56.68
C ALA A 695 17.16 10.39 -57.41
N GLY A 696 16.42 11.23 -56.68
CA GLY A 696 15.50 12.23 -57.25
C GLY A 696 14.23 11.65 -57.90
N LEU A 697 13.93 10.38 -57.63
CA LEU A 697 12.74 9.69 -58.15
C LEU A 697 11.56 9.86 -57.17
N ALA A 698 10.36 10.04 -57.71
CA ALA A 698 9.14 10.10 -56.89
C ALA A 698 8.97 8.80 -56.07
N ALA A 699 8.95 8.93 -54.75
CA ALA A 699 8.64 7.83 -53.85
C ALA A 699 7.12 7.55 -53.88
N PRO A 700 6.70 6.27 -53.80
CA PRO A 700 5.30 5.95 -53.57
C PRO A 700 4.85 6.52 -52.21
N PRO A 701 3.63 7.05 -52.09
CA PRO A 701 3.10 7.53 -50.82
C PRO A 701 2.89 6.32 -49.89
N LEU A 702 3.74 6.19 -48.87
CA LEU A 702 3.62 5.15 -47.84
C LEU A 702 3.23 5.80 -46.53
N SER A 703 2.11 5.36 -45.95
CA SER A 703 1.87 5.62 -44.53
C SER A 703 2.89 4.85 -43.70
N ARG A 704 3.41 5.51 -42.67
CA ARG A 704 4.40 4.96 -41.73
C ARG A 704 3.76 4.52 -40.41
N HIS A 705 2.48 4.81 -40.21
CA HIS A 705 1.73 4.51 -38.99
C HIS A 705 1.33 3.02 -38.94
N LEU A 706 1.35 2.42 -37.74
CA LEU A 706 1.16 0.98 -37.55
C LEU A 706 0.10 0.67 -36.48
N VAL A 707 -0.56 -0.47 -36.62
CA VAL A 707 -1.44 -1.05 -35.60
C VAL A 707 -0.73 -2.24 -34.96
N PHE A 708 -0.62 -2.26 -33.63
CA PHE A 708 -0.07 -3.38 -32.86
C PHE A 708 -1.23 -4.12 -32.19
N ALA A 709 -1.58 -5.29 -32.72
CA ALA A 709 -2.69 -6.10 -32.23
C ALA A 709 -2.17 -7.32 -31.47
N GLY A 710 -2.59 -7.51 -30.22
CA GLY A 710 -2.25 -8.72 -29.45
C GLY A 710 -2.49 -8.58 -27.96
N ASN A 711 -2.45 -9.70 -27.22
CA ASN A 711 -2.74 -9.73 -25.79
C ASN A 711 -1.67 -8.99 -24.95
N PRO A 712 -1.96 -8.61 -23.69
CA PRO A 712 -0.99 -8.00 -22.78
C PRO A 712 0.25 -8.87 -22.59
N GLY A 713 1.41 -8.23 -22.42
CA GLY A 713 2.66 -8.96 -22.16
C GLY A 713 3.30 -9.66 -23.37
N THR A 714 2.79 -9.43 -24.59
CA THR A 714 3.38 -9.97 -25.85
C THR A 714 4.57 -9.15 -26.39
N GLY A 715 4.89 -7.99 -25.80
CA GLY A 715 6.08 -7.20 -26.16
C GLY A 715 5.86 -5.99 -27.08
N LYS A 716 4.60 -5.55 -27.24
CA LYS A 716 4.20 -4.39 -28.07
C LYS A 716 5.03 -3.12 -27.81
N THR A 717 5.10 -2.65 -26.56
CA THR A 717 5.83 -1.42 -26.19
C THR A 717 7.34 -1.55 -26.41
N THR A 718 7.90 -2.73 -26.14
CA THR A 718 9.34 -3.02 -26.38
C THR A 718 9.68 -2.91 -27.86
N VAL A 719 8.85 -3.51 -28.74
CA VAL A 719 9.04 -3.42 -30.18
C VAL A 719 8.81 -2.00 -30.70
N ALA A 720 7.84 -1.26 -30.15
CA ALA A 720 7.59 0.14 -30.54
C ALA A 720 8.81 1.04 -30.29
N ARG A 721 9.46 0.89 -29.14
CA ARG A 721 10.68 1.62 -28.79
C ARG A 721 11.83 1.30 -29.76
N LEU A 722 12.02 0.02 -30.05
CA LEU A 722 13.08 -0.43 -30.95
C LEU A 722 12.81 0.01 -32.39
N TYR A 723 11.55 -0.01 -32.82
CA TYR A 723 11.14 0.45 -34.14
C TYR A 723 11.43 1.94 -34.34
N GLY A 724 11.17 2.79 -33.33
CA GLY A 724 11.53 4.22 -33.37
C GLY A 724 13.02 4.46 -33.60
N ARG A 725 13.87 3.74 -32.84
CA ARG A 725 15.34 3.78 -32.99
C ARG A 725 15.78 3.29 -34.38
N ILE A 726 15.18 2.21 -34.89
CA ILE A 726 15.44 1.68 -36.23
C ILE A 726 15.14 2.74 -37.30
N LEU A 727 14.02 3.47 -37.18
CA LEU A 727 13.65 4.51 -38.14
C LEU A 727 14.60 5.72 -38.10
N ALA A 728 15.07 6.10 -36.91
CA ALA A 728 16.09 7.13 -36.76
C ALA A 728 17.43 6.71 -37.39
N ALA A 729 17.89 5.47 -37.15
CA ALA A 729 19.11 4.92 -37.75
C ALA A 729 19.04 4.81 -39.28
N VAL A 730 17.84 4.66 -39.86
CA VAL A 730 17.61 4.71 -41.31
C VAL A 730 17.52 6.14 -41.84
N GLY A 731 17.42 7.15 -40.96
CA GLY A 731 17.29 8.56 -41.35
C GLY A 731 15.88 8.98 -41.73
N LEU A 732 14.86 8.24 -41.27
CA LEU A 732 13.44 8.58 -41.49
C LEU A 732 12.81 9.38 -40.35
N LEU A 733 13.43 9.36 -39.18
CA LEU A 733 13.07 10.16 -38.01
C LEU A 733 14.32 10.88 -37.48
N GLU A 734 14.14 12.05 -36.87
CA GLU A 734 15.25 12.86 -36.34
C GLU A 734 15.90 12.22 -35.11
N ARG A 735 15.10 11.61 -34.20
CA ARG A 735 15.55 11.16 -32.87
C ARG A 735 15.09 9.76 -32.50
N GLY A 736 13.92 9.32 -32.96
CA GLY A 736 13.43 7.95 -32.74
C GLY A 736 13.00 7.62 -31.30
N HIS A 737 12.82 8.64 -30.44
CA HIS A 737 12.31 8.46 -29.08
C HIS A 737 10.85 8.03 -29.08
N LEU A 738 10.42 7.36 -28.01
CA LEU A 738 9.04 6.88 -27.83
C LEU A 738 8.31 7.75 -26.80
N VAL A 739 7.15 8.29 -27.18
CA VAL A 739 6.19 8.94 -26.26
C VAL A 739 5.01 8.01 -26.09
N GLU A 740 4.77 7.57 -24.86
CA GLU A 740 3.66 6.67 -24.51
C GLU A 740 2.46 7.50 -24.06
N ALA A 741 1.28 7.15 -24.55
CA ALA A 741 0.02 7.82 -24.26
C ALA A 741 -1.12 6.80 -24.15
N ASP A 742 -2.15 7.17 -23.42
CA ASP A 742 -3.41 6.42 -23.29
C ASP A 742 -4.60 7.37 -23.54
N ARG A 743 -5.83 6.89 -23.32
CA ARG A 743 -7.03 7.73 -23.41
C ARG A 743 -6.95 8.97 -22.52
N SER A 744 -6.47 8.81 -21.29
CA SER A 744 -6.39 9.90 -20.31
C SER A 744 -5.40 10.99 -20.75
N SER A 745 -4.37 10.60 -21.51
CA SER A 745 -3.34 11.50 -22.03
C SER A 745 -3.83 12.36 -23.19
N LEU A 746 -4.77 11.83 -24.01
CA LEU A 746 -5.23 12.46 -25.24
C LEU A 746 -6.57 13.18 -25.10
N VAL A 747 -7.49 12.63 -24.32
CA VAL A 747 -8.86 13.15 -24.18
C VAL A 747 -8.91 14.18 -23.04
N GLY A 748 -9.44 15.36 -23.36
CA GLY A 748 -9.71 16.41 -22.38
C GLY A 748 -10.98 16.08 -21.59
N GLU A 749 -11.02 16.51 -20.34
CA GLU A 749 -12.18 16.27 -19.46
C GLU A 749 -13.32 17.28 -19.69
N TYR A 750 -13.10 18.27 -20.57
CA TYR A 750 -14.05 19.33 -20.92
C TYR A 750 -14.03 19.62 -22.42
N VAL A 751 -15.14 20.17 -22.93
CA VAL A 751 -15.30 20.63 -24.32
C VAL A 751 -14.19 21.62 -24.69
N GLY A 752 -13.50 21.37 -25.82
CA GLY A 752 -12.44 22.23 -26.34
C GLY A 752 -11.06 22.06 -25.70
N HIS A 753 -10.92 21.18 -24.69
CA HIS A 753 -9.61 20.83 -24.12
C HIS A 753 -8.95 19.64 -24.82
N THR A 754 -9.73 18.82 -25.53
CA THR A 754 -9.22 17.60 -26.15
C THR A 754 -8.28 17.88 -27.31
N GLY A 755 -8.63 18.80 -28.21
CA GLY A 755 -7.76 19.22 -29.31
C GLY A 755 -6.37 19.68 -28.83
N PRO A 756 -6.26 20.70 -27.95
CA PRO A 756 -4.98 21.17 -27.43
C PRO A 756 -4.18 20.09 -26.69
N LYS A 757 -4.87 19.20 -25.95
CA LYS A 757 -4.24 18.11 -25.19
C LYS A 757 -3.65 17.05 -26.11
N THR A 758 -4.41 16.59 -27.10
CA THR A 758 -3.95 15.68 -28.15
C THR A 758 -2.78 16.32 -28.92
N GLN A 759 -2.87 17.61 -29.25
CA GLN A 759 -1.83 18.31 -29.99
C GLN A 759 -0.51 18.41 -29.22
N ARG A 760 -0.55 18.69 -27.92
CA ARG A 760 0.66 18.74 -27.09
C ARG A 760 1.37 17.39 -27.00
N VAL A 761 0.63 16.31 -26.73
CA VAL A 761 1.20 14.95 -26.68
C VAL A 761 1.79 14.56 -28.04
N PHE A 762 1.13 14.93 -29.14
CA PHE A 762 1.67 14.70 -30.48
C PHE A 762 2.94 15.53 -30.74
N GLN A 763 3.00 16.77 -30.27
CA GLN A 763 4.18 17.63 -30.40
C GLN A 763 5.39 17.08 -29.62
N GLU A 764 5.18 16.46 -28.47
CA GLU A 764 6.24 15.77 -27.72
C GLU A 764 6.85 14.60 -28.51
N ALA A 765 6.06 13.97 -29.40
CA ALA A 765 6.51 12.88 -30.27
C ALA A 765 7.20 13.35 -31.57
N MET A 766 7.37 14.67 -31.80
CA MET A 766 8.02 15.21 -33.00
C MET A 766 9.45 14.69 -33.16
N GLY A 767 9.74 14.08 -34.31
CA GLY A 767 11.01 13.43 -34.60
C GLY A 767 11.12 12.00 -34.04
N GLY A 768 10.04 11.46 -33.47
CA GLY A 768 9.98 10.16 -32.81
C GLY A 768 8.68 9.39 -33.09
N VAL A 769 8.28 8.56 -32.13
CA VAL A 769 7.12 7.68 -32.20
C VAL A 769 6.12 8.02 -31.09
N LEU A 770 4.87 8.26 -31.45
CA LEU A 770 3.74 8.33 -30.53
C LEU A 770 3.11 6.94 -30.42
N PHE A 771 3.17 6.33 -29.24
CA PHE A 771 2.57 5.04 -28.94
C PHE A 771 1.32 5.23 -28.08
N ILE A 772 0.17 4.83 -28.60
CA ILE A 772 -1.13 4.95 -27.92
C ILE A 772 -1.57 3.54 -27.50
N ASP A 773 -1.50 3.25 -26.20
CA ASP A 773 -1.95 1.97 -25.67
C ASP A 773 -3.47 1.95 -25.44
N GLU A 774 -4.05 0.76 -25.60
CA GLU A 774 -5.50 0.53 -25.58
C GLU A 774 -6.30 1.55 -26.40
N ALA A 775 -5.84 1.83 -27.62
CA ALA A 775 -6.36 2.92 -28.46
C ALA A 775 -7.85 2.74 -28.81
N TYR A 776 -8.37 1.51 -28.79
CA TYR A 776 -9.79 1.22 -28.95
C TYR A 776 -10.68 1.87 -27.89
N SER A 777 -10.11 2.24 -26.74
CA SER A 777 -10.82 3.02 -25.73
C SER A 777 -11.24 4.40 -26.26
N LEU A 778 -10.64 4.91 -27.35
CA LEU A 778 -11.04 6.13 -28.04
C LEU A 778 -12.19 5.90 -29.04
N ALA A 779 -12.48 4.65 -29.41
CA ALA A 779 -13.54 4.32 -30.35
C ALA A 779 -14.93 4.68 -29.77
N PRO A 780 -15.92 5.01 -30.62
CA PRO A 780 -17.32 5.12 -30.20
C PRO A 780 -17.86 3.79 -29.69
N ALA A 781 -18.37 3.76 -28.46
CA ALA A 781 -19.13 2.62 -27.96
C ALA A 781 -20.38 2.40 -28.84
N GLN A 782 -20.69 1.16 -29.19
CA GLN A 782 -21.91 0.84 -29.94
C GLN A 782 -23.15 1.06 -29.06
N GLY A 783 -23.72 2.27 -29.16
CA GLY A 783 -24.97 2.67 -28.52
C GLY A 783 -24.77 3.74 -27.44
N GLY A 784 -24.97 5.01 -27.79
CA GLY A 784 -25.10 6.13 -26.84
C GLY A 784 -24.18 7.33 -27.12
N GLY A 785 -24.75 8.53 -27.21
CA GLY A 785 -24.11 9.79 -27.64
C GLY A 785 -23.15 10.45 -26.64
N GLY A 786 -22.22 9.70 -26.05
CA GLY A 786 -21.23 10.20 -25.08
C GLY A 786 -19.82 10.47 -25.64
N ASN A 787 -19.64 10.47 -26.97
CA ASN A 787 -18.31 10.28 -27.57
C ASN A 787 -17.67 11.51 -28.25
N ASP A 788 -18.21 12.71 -28.06
CA ASP A 788 -17.76 13.89 -28.79
C ASP A 788 -16.29 14.26 -28.50
N PHE A 789 -15.80 14.06 -27.27
CA PHE A 789 -14.40 14.33 -26.92
C PHE A 789 -13.43 13.30 -27.52
N ALA A 790 -13.77 12.02 -27.47
CA ALA A 790 -12.93 10.99 -28.07
C ALA A 790 -12.91 11.13 -29.60
N GLN A 791 -14.03 11.56 -30.21
CA GLN A 791 -14.07 11.93 -31.62
C GLN A 791 -13.22 13.18 -31.92
N GLU A 792 -13.22 14.19 -31.05
CA GLU A 792 -12.34 15.37 -31.17
C GLU A 792 -10.85 14.96 -31.11
N ALA A 793 -10.49 14.02 -30.24
CA ALA A 793 -9.13 13.47 -30.15
C ALA A 793 -8.75 12.73 -31.44
N ILE A 794 -9.63 11.84 -31.94
CA ILE A 794 -9.41 11.11 -33.20
C ILE A 794 -9.28 12.08 -34.38
N ALA A 795 -10.17 13.09 -34.48
CA ALA A 795 -10.13 14.07 -35.55
C ALA A 795 -8.84 14.90 -35.52
N THR A 796 -8.42 15.32 -34.33
CA THR A 796 -7.16 16.06 -34.13
C THR A 796 -5.96 15.19 -34.48
N LEU A 797 -5.95 13.93 -34.03
CA LEU A 797 -4.88 12.97 -34.32
C LEU A 797 -4.76 12.70 -35.83
N VAL A 798 -5.88 12.41 -36.52
CA VAL A 798 -5.91 12.17 -37.98
C VAL A 798 -5.38 13.38 -38.76
N LYS A 799 -5.72 14.60 -38.32
CA LYS A 799 -5.20 15.84 -38.91
C LYS A 799 -3.70 15.94 -38.73
N LEU A 800 -3.20 15.79 -37.50
CA LEU A 800 -1.78 15.90 -37.19
C LEU A 800 -0.93 14.80 -37.87
N MET A 801 -1.49 13.59 -38.01
CA MET A 801 -0.87 12.51 -38.78
C MET A 801 -0.67 12.85 -40.26
N GLU A 802 -1.56 13.66 -40.85
CA GLU A 802 -1.38 14.14 -42.23
C GLU A 802 -0.32 15.24 -42.30
N ASP A 803 -0.49 16.27 -41.44
CA ASP A 803 0.34 17.48 -41.44
C ASP A 803 1.81 17.15 -41.12
N HIS A 804 2.06 16.08 -40.35
CA HIS A 804 3.38 15.71 -39.84
C HIS A 804 3.81 14.27 -40.19
N ARG A 805 3.32 13.71 -41.30
CA ARG A 805 3.55 12.31 -41.72
C ARG A 805 5.02 11.88 -41.87
N ASP A 806 5.92 12.84 -42.13
CA ASP A 806 7.36 12.60 -42.30
C ASP A 806 8.16 12.84 -41.01
N SER A 807 7.52 13.37 -39.96
CA SER A 807 8.17 13.78 -38.71
C SER A 807 7.73 12.96 -37.50
N VAL A 808 6.56 12.31 -37.54
CA VAL A 808 6.04 11.48 -36.44
C VAL A 808 5.50 10.17 -36.99
N VAL A 809 5.88 9.07 -36.34
CA VAL A 809 5.19 7.79 -36.52
C VAL A 809 4.22 7.56 -35.38
N VAL A 810 3.02 7.13 -35.69
CA VAL A 810 1.97 6.83 -34.69
C VAL A 810 1.75 5.33 -34.69
N ILE A 811 1.81 4.73 -33.51
CA ILE A 811 1.54 3.31 -33.29
C ILE A 811 0.37 3.22 -32.32
N VAL A 812 -0.71 2.57 -32.74
CA VAL A 812 -1.86 2.31 -31.88
C VAL A 812 -1.85 0.84 -31.47
N ALA A 813 -2.04 0.56 -30.19
CA ALA A 813 -1.96 -0.79 -29.64
C ALA A 813 -3.24 -1.21 -28.91
N GLY A 814 -3.54 -2.51 -28.93
CA GLY A 814 -4.69 -3.07 -28.25
C GLY A 814 -4.96 -4.53 -28.61
N TYR A 815 -6.10 -5.03 -28.16
CA TYR A 815 -6.57 -6.39 -28.47
C TYR A 815 -7.00 -6.51 -29.93
N PRO A 816 -6.82 -7.68 -30.59
CA PRO A 816 -7.03 -7.81 -32.03
C PRO A 816 -8.42 -7.39 -32.53
N ASN A 817 -9.50 -7.85 -31.89
CA ASN A 817 -10.87 -7.59 -32.35
C ASN A 817 -11.27 -6.13 -32.11
N GLU A 818 -10.82 -5.57 -31.00
CA GLU A 818 -11.08 -4.20 -30.55
C GLU A 818 -10.33 -3.19 -31.42
N MET A 819 -9.12 -3.54 -31.86
CA MET A 819 -8.36 -2.73 -32.79
C MET A 819 -8.96 -2.73 -34.20
N GLU A 820 -9.52 -3.85 -34.67
CA GLU A 820 -10.28 -3.88 -35.92
C GLU A 820 -11.48 -2.92 -35.84
N HIS A 821 -12.25 -3.00 -34.75
CA HIS A 821 -13.36 -2.08 -34.52
C HIS A 821 -12.95 -0.60 -34.44
N PHE A 822 -11.82 -0.31 -33.78
CA PHE A 822 -11.29 1.05 -33.68
C PHE A 822 -10.89 1.64 -35.03
N ILE A 823 -10.18 0.87 -35.86
CA ILE A 823 -9.74 1.34 -37.19
C ILE A 823 -10.95 1.57 -38.10
N ASP A 824 -11.97 0.71 -38.02
CA ASP A 824 -13.20 0.84 -38.80
C ASP A 824 -14.13 1.96 -38.31
N SER A 825 -13.91 2.46 -37.08
CA SER A 825 -14.73 3.52 -36.50
C SER A 825 -14.58 4.88 -37.18
N ASN A 826 -13.48 5.11 -37.91
CA ASN A 826 -13.22 6.36 -38.61
C ASN A 826 -12.45 6.13 -39.93
N PRO A 827 -13.00 6.53 -41.10
CA PRO A 827 -12.32 6.38 -42.39
C PRO A 827 -10.92 7.05 -42.47
N GLY A 828 -10.71 8.10 -41.68
CA GLY A 828 -9.41 8.76 -41.54
C GLY A 828 -8.35 7.86 -40.91
N LEU A 829 -8.75 7.01 -39.95
CA LEU A 829 -7.86 6.02 -39.34
C LEU A 829 -7.53 4.89 -40.31
N SER A 830 -8.53 4.30 -40.98
CA SER A 830 -8.30 3.19 -41.93
C SER A 830 -7.41 3.58 -43.12
N SER A 831 -7.51 4.83 -43.58
CA SER A 831 -6.61 5.34 -44.65
C SER A 831 -5.15 5.51 -44.20
N ARG A 832 -4.92 5.79 -42.92
CA ARG A 832 -3.58 6.07 -42.35
C ARG A 832 -2.95 4.84 -41.71
N PHE A 833 -3.74 3.92 -41.18
CA PHE A 833 -3.28 2.67 -40.58
C PHE A 833 -3.45 1.50 -41.55
N ASN A 834 -2.56 1.41 -42.53
CA ASN A 834 -2.65 0.41 -43.61
C ASN A 834 -1.94 -0.92 -43.29
N ARG A 835 -1.34 -1.04 -42.11
CA ARG A 835 -0.57 -2.21 -41.68
C ARG A 835 -0.80 -2.53 -40.22
N THR A 836 -1.06 -3.80 -39.96
CA THR A 836 -1.24 -4.36 -38.62
C THR A 836 -0.15 -5.40 -38.36
N LEU A 837 0.60 -5.21 -37.28
CA LEU A 837 1.52 -6.21 -36.74
C LEU A 837 0.78 -7.03 -35.69
N MET A 838 0.67 -8.33 -35.93
CA MET A 838 0.03 -9.27 -35.01
C MET A 838 1.05 -9.82 -34.02
N PHE A 839 0.82 -9.56 -32.74
CA PHE A 839 1.59 -10.06 -31.60
C PHE A 839 0.87 -11.29 -31.05
N GLU A 840 1.32 -12.44 -31.51
CA GLU A 840 0.81 -13.75 -31.08
C GLU A 840 1.24 -14.05 -29.64
N ASP A 841 0.43 -14.86 -28.95
CA ASP A 841 0.77 -15.33 -27.61
C ASP A 841 2.01 -16.23 -27.67
N TYR A 842 2.85 -16.13 -26.63
CA TYR A 842 4.05 -16.97 -26.55
C TYR A 842 3.67 -18.44 -26.36
N ASP A 843 4.32 -19.33 -27.11
CA ASP A 843 4.24 -20.76 -26.84
C ASP A 843 4.96 -21.13 -25.53
N THR A 844 4.77 -22.37 -25.06
CA THR A 844 5.36 -22.85 -23.80
C THR A 844 6.89 -22.77 -23.84
N GLU A 845 7.51 -23.10 -24.98
CA GLU A 845 8.96 -23.05 -25.16
C GLU A 845 9.47 -21.61 -25.17
N GLU A 846 8.71 -20.66 -25.70
CA GLU A 846 8.99 -19.23 -25.69
C GLU A 846 8.89 -18.64 -24.29
N LEU A 847 7.87 -18.99 -23.51
CA LEU A 847 7.73 -18.56 -22.11
C LEU A 847 8.88 -19.09 -21.24
N LEU A 848 9.27 -20.36 -21.44
CA LEU A 848 10.44 -20.93 -20.78
C LEU A 848 11.71 -20.15 -21.15
N ARG A 849 11.93 -19.87 -22.44
CA ARG A 849 13.08 -19.08 -22.90
C ARG A 849 13.10 -17.65 -22.32
N ILE A 850 11.93 -17.06 -22.08
CA ILE A 850 11.82 -15.75 -21.39
C ILE A 850 12.30 -15.87 -19.94
N VAL A 851 11.86 -16.92 -19.21
CA VAL A 851 12.33 -17.20 -17.84
C VAL A 851 13.84 -17.44 -17.81
N GLU A 852 14.36 -18.24 -18.74
CA GLU A 852 15.81 -18.53 -18.84
C GLU A 852 16.62 -17.27 -19.11
N ARG A 853 16.13 -16.38 -19.98
CA ARG A 853 16.79 -15.10 -20.25
C ARG A 853 16.79 -14.19 -19.02
N HIS A 854 15.67 -14.12 -18.30
CA HIS A 854 15.60 -13.37 -17.06
C HIS A 854 16.55 -13.94 -16.01
N ALA A 855 16.60 -15.26 -15.85
CA ALA A 855 17.54 -15.93 -14.98
C ALA A 855 18.99 -15.61 -15.35
N ALA A 856 19.37 -15.78 -16.62
CA ALA A 856 20.73 -15.48 -17.09
C ALA A 856 21.14 -14.02 -16.86
N SER A 857 20.22 -13.06 -17.11
CA SER A 857 20.50 -11.63 -16.86
C SER A 857 20.72 -11.29 -15.39
N HIS A 858 20.22 -12.11 -14.47
CA HIS A 858 20.39 -11.99 -13.02
C HIS A 858 21.38 -13.04 -12.47
N GLN A 859 22.18 -13.68 -13.33
CA GLN A 859 23.19 -14.68 -12.96
C GLN A 859 22.61 -15.96 -12.30
N TYR A 860 21.37 -16.30 -12.60
CA TYR A 860 20.76 -17.58 -12.25
C TYR A 860 20.82 -18.59 -13.42
N ALA A 861 20.97 -19.87 -13.08
CA ALA A 861 20.92 -21.01 -13.99
C ALA A 861 19.82 -21.98 -13.54
N LEU A 862 19.00 -22.43 -14.49
CA LEU A 862 17.96 -23.43 -14.23
C LEU A 862 18.54 -24.86 -14.33
N THR A 863 18.13 -25.74 -13.41
CA THR A 863 18.37 -27.18 -13.55
C THR A 863 17.48 -27.77 -14.65
N ASP A 864 17.86 -28.94 -15.18
CA ASP A 864 17.04 -29.63 -16.19
C ASP A 864 15.67 -30.04 -15.63
N ALA A 865 15.60 -30.36 -14.33
CA ALA A 865 14.34 -30.63 -13.64
C ALA A 865 13.47 -29.37 -13.49
N ALA A 866 14.07 -28.20 -13.22
CA ALA A 866 13.35 -26.93 -13.20
C ALA A 866 12.76 -26.58 -14.57
N ARG A 867 13.54 -26.79 -15.65
CA ARG A 867 13.05 -26.62 -17.02
C ARG A 867 11.85 -27.51 -17.30
N ALA A 868 11.93 -28.81 -16.96
CA ALA A 868 10.84 -29.75 -17.17
C ALA A 868 9.57 -29.37 -16.37
N SER A 869 9.73 -28.95 -15.12
CA SER A 869 8.64 -28.51 -14.25
C SER A 869 7.98 -27.23 -14.76
N LEU A 870 8.76 -26.26 -15.24
CA LEU A 870 8.25 -25.04 -15.88
C LEU A 870 7.49 -25.32 -17.18
N THR A 871 7.98 -26.26 -18.00
CA THR A 871 7.24 -26.69 -19.20
C THR A 871 5.86 -27.20 -18.82
N GLY A 872 5.76 -28.10 -17.83
CA GLY A 872 4.47 -28.59 -17.34
C GLY A 872 3.58 -27.49 -16.75
N TYR A 873 4.16 -26.54 -16.02
CA TYR A 873 3.46 -25.39 -15.47
C TYR A 873 2.84 -24.51 -16.59
N PHE A 874 3.61 -24.17 -17.62
CA PHE A 874 3.14 -23.35 -18.74
C PHE A 874 2.20 -24.08 -19.70
N GLU A 875 2.25 -25.42 -19.77
CA GLU A 875 1.28 -26.23 -20.50
C GLU A 875 -0.11 -26.22 -19.86
N LEU A 876 -0.16 -26.19 -18.52
CA LEU A 876 -1.41 -26.22 -17.74
C LEU A 876 -2.05 -24.84 -17.53
N LEU A 877 -1.31 -23.76 -17.82
CA LEU A 877 -1.81 -22.40 -17.71
C LEU A 877 -2.93 -22.12 -18.74
N PRO A 878 -4.11 -21.66 -18.31
CA PRO A 878 -5.18 -21.27 -19.24
C PRO A 878 -4.72 -20.12 -20.15
N ARG A 879 -4.84 -20.32 -21.47
CA ARG A 879 -4.51 -19.31 -22.50
C ARG A 879 -5.77 -18.59 -22.97
N ASP A 880 -6.50 -18.01 -22.02
CA ASP A 880 -7.69 -17.21 -22.31
C ASP A 880 -7.34 -15.70 -22.40
N GLY A 881 -8.35 -14.83 -22.56
CA GLY A 881 -8.13 -13.39 -22.70
C GLY A 881 -7.47 -12.70 -21.49
N ARG A 882 -7.26 -13.41 -20.37
CA ARG A 882 -6.56 -12.91 -19.17
C ARG A 882 -5.10 -13.37 -19.11
N PHE A 883 -4.64 -14.11 -20.11
CA PHE A 883 -3.28 -14.64 -20.14
C PHE A 883 -2.24 -13.52 -20.29
N GLY A 884 -1.37 -13.39 -19.28
CA GLY A 884 -0.39 -12.30 -19.18
C GLY A 884 0.90 -12.48 -19.99
N ASN A 885 1.06 -13.57 -20.76
CA ASN A 885 2.22 -13.84 -21.63
C ASN A 885 3.58 -13.61 -20.92
N GLY A 886 4.46 -12.78 -21.48
CA GLY A 886 5.78 -12.47 -20.90
C GLY A 886 5.70 -11.80 -19.52
N ARG A 887 4.57 -11.14 -19.18
CA ARG A 887 4.33 -10.64 -17.81
C ARG A 887 4.19 -11.81 -16.84
N SER A 888 3.44 -12.85 -17.22
CA SER A 888 3.30 -14.08 -16.43
C SER A 888 4.63 -14.81 -16.30
N ALA A 889 5.42 -14.93 -17.38
CA ALA A 889 6.76 -15.53 -17.30
C ALA A 889 7.69 -14.76 -16.33
N ARG A 890 7.63 -13.42 -16.33
CA ARG A 890 8.40 -12.59 -15.38
C ARG A 890 7.93 -12.80 -13.93
N GLN A 891 6.63 -12.90 -13.70
CA GLN A 891 6.06 -13.19 -12.38
C GLN A 891 6.49 -14.58 -11.87
N VAL A 892 6.50 -15.59 -12.75
CA VAL A 892 6.99 -16.93 -12.42
C VAL A 892 8.46 -16.89 -12.05
N PHE A 893 9.31 -16.20 -12.81
CA PHE A 893 10.73 -16.03 -12.47
C PHE A 893 10.93 -15.34 -11.11
N GLN A 894 10.13 -14.32 -10.80
CA GLN A 894 10.15 -13.66 -9.49
C GLN A 894 9.77 -14.63 -8.37
N ALA A 895 8.69 -15.39 -8.54
CA ALA A 895 8.28 -16.39 -7.56
C ALA A 895 9.33 -17.49 -7.37
N MET A 896 10.04 -17.88 -8.44
CA MET A 896 11.15 -18.82 -8.37
C MET A 896 12.34 -18.28 -7.60
N THR A 897 12.71 -17.01 -7.80
CA THR A 897 13.82 -16.39 -7.06
C THR A 897 13.48 -16.23 -5.58
N GLU A 898 12.23 -15.88 -5.25
CA GLU A 898 11.75 -15.87 -3.86
C GLU A 898 11.83 -17.27 -3.23
N ARG A 899 11.30 -18.30 -3.89
CA ARG A 899 11.36 -19.70 -3.41
C ARG A 899 12.79 -20.23 -3.27
N GLN A 900 13.67 -19.92 -4.21
CA GLN A 900 15.08 -20.30 -4.13
C GLN A 900 15.79 -19.63 -2.95
N ALA A 901 15.49 -18.35 -2.68
CA ALA A 901 16.04 -17.65 -1.52
C ALA A 901 15.65 -18.36 -0.21
N TYR A 902 14.40 -18.82 -0.08
CA TYR A 902 13.97 -19.64 1.06
C TYR A 902 14.73 -20.97 1.12
N ARG A 903 14.83 -21.71 0.01
CA ARG A 903 15.52 -23.01 -0.03
C ARG A 903 17.00 -22.89 0.31
N VAL A 904 17.70 -21.87 -0.21
CA VAL A 904 19.13 -21.66 0.03
C VAL A 904 19.40 -21.09 1.42
N SER A 905 18.46 -20.35 2.01
CA SER A 905 18.59 -19.86 3.39
C SER A 905 18.65 -20.98 4.45
N GLU A 906 18.17 -22.17 4.12
CA GLU A 906 18.23 -23.36 4.99
C GLU A 906 19.56 -24.13 4.87
N ILE A 907 20.51 -23.66 4.04
CA ILE A 907 21.85 -24.23 3.87
C ILE A 907 22.87 -23.38 4.66
N GLU A 908 23.63 -23.98 5.57
CA GLU A 908 24.56 -23.27 6.48
C GLU A 908 25.65 -22.45 5.76
N THR A 909 26.23 -23.00 4.69
CA THR A 909 27.24 -22.32 3.87
C THR A 909 26.98 -22.62 2.40
N PRO A 910 26.09 -21.87 1.74
CA PRO A 910 25.74 -22.13 0.37
C PRO A 910 26.92 -21.78 -0.54
N SER A 911 27.26 -22.71 -1.41
CA SER A 911 28.25 -22.50 -2.46
C SER A 911 27.73 -21.49 -3.50
N GLU A 912 28.66 -20.87 -4.24
CA GLU A 912 28.32 -19.97 -5.37
C GLU A 912 27.38 -20.67 -6.37
N SER A 913 27.58 -21.97 -6.59
CA SER A 913 26.71 -22.78 -7.44
C SER A 913 25.28 -22.87 -6.91
N GLU A 914 25.07 -22.99 -5.60
CA GLU A 914 23.73 -23.08 -5.00
C GLU A 914 23.01 -21.74 -5.01
N LEU A 915 23.74 -20.64 -4.80
CA LEU A 915 23.22 -19.28 -4.89
C LEU A 915 22.75 -18.93 -6.31
N MET A 916 23.39 -19.51 -7.32
CA MET A 916 23.05 -19.29 -8.73
C MET A 916 22.05 -20.30 -9.30
N THR A 917 21.67 -21.37 -8.57
CA THR A 917 20.85 -22.46 -9.15
C THR A 917 19.37 -22.37 -8.75
N LEU A 918 18.49 -22.27 -9.75
CA LEU A 918 17.04 -22.45 -9.64
C LEU A 918 16.65 -23.91 -9.95
N SER A 919 16.02 -24.60 -9.01
CA SER A 919 15.60 -26.00 -9.13
C SER A 919 14.09 -26.15 -9.31
N GLU A 920 13.64 -27.39 -9.54
CA GLU A 920 12.23 -27.77 -9.67
C GLU A 920 11.39 -27.43 -8.43
N LEU A 921 12.02 -27.39 -7.25
CA LEU A 921 11.38 -27.01 -5.98
C LEU A 921 11.03 -25.52 -5.93
N ASP A 922 11.68 -24.72 -6.76
CA ASP A 922 11.48 -23.28 -6.80
C ASP A 922 10.32 -22.91 -7.75
N VAL A 923 9.82 -23.84 -8.56
CA VAL A 923 8.70 -23.60 -9.48
C VAL A 923 7.39 -23.40 -8.68
N PRO A 924 6.63 -22.33 -8.93
CA PRO A 924 5.37 -22.09 -8.24
C PRO A 924 4.31 -23.16 -8.54
N GLU A 925 3.45 -23.44 -7.56
CA GLU A 925 2.27 -24.28 -7.76
C GLU A 925 1.20 -23.52 -8.56
N LEU A 926 0.42 -24.25 -9.36
CA LEU A 926 -0.71 -23.67 -10.10
C LEU A 926 -1.80 -23.25 -9.11
N PRO A 927 -2.39 -22.05 -9.26
CA PRO A 927 -3.55 -21.66 -8.46
C PRO A 927 -4.71 -22.65 -8.73
N GLU A 928 -5.27 -23.25 -7.67
CA GLU A 928 -6.44 -24.13 -7.83
C GLU A 928 -7.58 -23.34 -8.49
N PRO A 929 -8.28 -23.91 -9.48
CA PRO A 929 -9.44 -23.25 -10.05
C PRO A 929 -10.51 -23.05 -8.96
N PRO A 930 -11.23 -21.90 -8.97
CA PRO A 930 -12.27 -21.66 -7.99
C PRO A 930 -13.31 -22.78 -8.07
N ARG A 931 -13.57 -23.43 -6.93
CA ARG A 931 -14.63 -24.44 -6.80
C ARG A 931 -16.00 -23.80 -6.68
#